data_AF-A0A0A8HVU8-F1
#
_entry.id   AF-A0A0A8HVU8-F1
#
_cell.length_a   1.000
_cell.length_b   1.000
_cell.length_c   1.000
_cell.angle_alpha   90.00
_cell.angle_beta   90.00
_cell.angle_gamma   90.00
#
_symmetry.space_group_name_H-M   'P 1'
#
loop_
_entity.id
_entity.type
_entity.pdbx_description
1 polymer ?
#
loop_
_entity_poly.entity_id
_entity_poly.type
_entity_poly.pdbx_seq_one_letter_code
_entity_poly.pdbx_strand_id
1 'polypeptide(L)'
;MDRELFITRLAFTNNDEIDTIDKNSSIAYLKALYQCENSIAINYNQEDLFTQATAINNLGYNSTFTKIFILDKENLNDTYLDARKRLYKSINILKEKRNEKIKDIQAYLDKEISLQDNLNNQSFNTKENDVNLILNEVFNIEQFYDKNTNTIVLKTNNIKIIFLDKVNLQDLQDNSNNTSFISMSNLIHIYDNHCDIFAKDRSVLDIKDIEEKYQIDFKSLDTKIFLNSTLLTGSSELPNNPFYFGELNQDNTIKQDIPSYYFSPKDEDSGKGKLSIFYKNDELCLLNYSIIENSLNIKLECLSKQSLEYKDLISNTLKEQKTIQINKKQAIAKLHALLENQNLECIHGGKVILKSNKGKTFKDGGVPIMLESDLLNSSISGCPNTIGKVSYPCTKVVDVKGSLSQKKVNNEYAILQELISACVTDKGYPLKVSFVPTKFKFDHSFNPKDGLAKQNKNQTKLKEPKLRMYYKEHKYQKDNLLITNLYLNDTLYQNEQGLDQLELSKNDLFDLNDVNMLNTLKQDFSKDYDFKECKITLGAHLLKLIFIIPKNIAKVHKSAYKEFEYKDLGAGCFKELFEYHQDYRENENIIHHRVFLAPAKMQKIEFEIAKGLDEWLDDENVCSFNILTKDYFKANDKDILTSDNIKDNINTTQTRINEDCNNTQELILDNVIRIQTQDGSGEFIEIVFPSQLELNDKPLEDVSYTFAPALRGIRQFFKDIEYLKHRTLTKDEVLQIVDKLPKNVRDKRRRIVENKEELDKLWKKLTKNSEELENKVDKKYGQPIYMRKLDDQTIIQYKKTSKSGGETIEINSNKPRGNLKTIHIENGIKNEI
;
A
#
# COMPACT_ATOMS: atom_id res chain seq x y z
N MET A 1 -18.56 23.34 49.43
CA MET A 1 -19.04 22.89 48.12
C MET A 1 -18.10 21.79 47.69
N ASP A 2 -18.58 20.54 47.75
CA ASP A 2 -17.78 19.32 47.87
C ASP A 2 -16.93 19.02 46.64
N ARG A 3 -15.62 18.80 46.86
CA ARG A 3 -14.65 18.30 45.88
C ARG A 3 -14.62 16.76 45.80
N GLU A 4 -15.59 16.06 46.37
CA GLU A 4 -15.59 14.59 46.51
C GLU A 4 -16.37 13.77 45.45
N LEU A 5 -16.91 14.35 44.36
CA LEU A 5 -17.94 13.65 43.56
C LEU A 5 -17.65 13.27 42.11
N PHE A 6 -16.41 13.31 41.61
CA PHE A 6 -16.09 12.77 40.27
C PHE A 6 -14.80 11.95 40.27
N ILE A 7 -14.85 10.71 40.78
CA ILE A 7 -13.91 9.69 40.29
C ILE A 7 -14.62 8.91 39.20
N THR A 8 -14.26 9.22 37.96
CA THR A 8 -14.63 8.43 36.79
C THR A 8 -14.03 7.03 36.91
N ARG A 9 -14.88 6.00 36.79
CA ARG A 9 -14.47 4.60 36.72
C ARG A 9 -14.73 4.07 35.32
N LEU A 10 -13.95 3.08 34.89
CA LEU A 10 -14.19 2.36 33.64
C LEU A 10 -14.87 1.02 33.95
N ALA A 11 -16.02 0.76 33.33
CA ALA A 11 -16.59 -0.57 33.23
C ALA A 11 -16.18 -1.18 31.89
N PHE A 12 -15.51 -2.31 31.92
CA PHE A 12 -15.03 -2.98 30.70
C PHE A 12 -16.11 -3.87 30.11
N THR A 13 -16.22 -3.86 28.78
CA THR A 13 -17.14 -4.68 27.99
C THR A 13 -16.38 -5.82 27.31
N ASN A 14 -16.98 -7.01 27.28
CA ASN A 14 -16.42 -8.18 26.60
C ASN A 14 -17.23 -8.51 25.33
N ASN A 15 -16.76 -9.50 24.54
CA ASN A 15 -17.42 -9.86 23.28
C ASN A 15 -18.86 -10.39 23.47
N ASP A 16 -19.15 -11.07 24.58
CA ASP A 16 -20.49 -11.61 24.88
C ASP A 16 -21.47 -10.48 25.22
N GLU A 17 -21.04 -9.49 26.00
CA GLU A 17 -21.84 -8.30 26.34
C GLU A 17 -22.16 -7.46 25.10
N ILE A 18 -21.23 -7.36 24.15
CA ILE A 18 -21.44 -6.64 22.89
C ILE A 18 -22.52 -7.30 22.02
N ASP A 19 -22.62 -8.63 22.03
CA ASP A 19 -23.65 -9.33 21.25
C ASP A 19 -25.07 -9.02 21.75
N THR A 20 -25.21 -8.69 23.03
CA THR A 20 -26.48 -8.28 23.65
C THR A 20 -26.89 -6.84 23.35
N ILE A 21 -25.99 -6.02 22.77
CA ILE A 21 -26.32 -4.62 22.45
C ILE A 21 -27.36 -4.57 21.35
N ASP A 22 -28.41 -3.80 21.60
CA ASP A 22 -29.50 -3.50 20.68
C ASP A 22 -29.74 -1.99 20.61
N LYS A 23 -30.73 -1.55 19.83
CA LYS A 23 -31.07 -0.13 19.74
C LYS A 23 -31.54 0.48 21.07
N ASN A 24 -32.02 -0.31 22.03
CA ASN A 24 -32.53 0.17 23.32
C ASN A 24 -31.44 0.30 24.39
N SER A 25 -30.26 -0.24 24.12
CA SER A 25 -29.09 -0.15 24.98
C SER A 25 -28.71 1.31 25.27
N SER A 26 -27.99 1.53 26.37
CA SER A 26 -27.62 2.89 26.79
C SER A 26 -26.69 3.55 25.76
N ILE A 27 -26.68 4.89 25.74
CA ILE A 27 -25.83 5.67 24.83
C ILE A 27 -24.34 5.38 25.07
N ALA A 28 -23.94 5.03 26.29
CA ALA A 28 -22.57 4.64 26.61
C ALA A 28 -22.19 3.31 25.93
N TYR A 29 -23.05 2.30 25.99
CA TYR A 29 -22.83 1.02 25.30
C TYR A 29 -22.86 1.17 23.77
N LEU A 30 -23.77 1.98 23.24
CA LEU A 30 -23.83 2.28 21.80
C LEU A 30 -22.56 3.03 21.34
N LYS A 31 -22.03 3.95 22.15
CA LYS A 31 -20.72 4.59 21.89
C LYS A 31 -19.59 3.58 21.90
N ALA A 32 -19.54 2.70 22.90
CA ALA A 32 -18.50 1.68 23.00
C ALA A 32 -18.50 0.76 21.77
N LEU A 33 -19.68 0.30 21.34
CA LEU A 33 -19.84 -0.47 20.11
C LEU A 33 -19.36 0.31 18.87
N TYR A 34 -19.83 1.54 18.71
CA TYR A 34 -19.51 2.39 17.56
C TYR A 34 -18.01 2.72 17.46
N GLN A 35 -17.38 3.06 18.59
CA GLN A 35 -15.96 3.41 18.68
C GLN A 35 -15.04 2.19 18.77
N CYS A 36 -15.61 0.99 18.88
CA CYS A 36 -14.87 -0.24 19.14
C CYS A 36 -14.00 -0.13 20.41
N GLU A 37 -14.55 0.49 21.45
CA GLU A 37 -13.97 0.65 22.78
C GLU A 37 -14.44 -0.48 23.70
N ASN A 38 -13.51 -1.10 24.43
CA ASN A 38 -13.80 -2.18 25.37
C ASN A 38 -14.17 -1.66 26.77
N SER A 39 -14.55 -0.39 26.90
CA SER A 39 -14.93 0.18 28.19
C SER A 39 -15.87 1.39 28.06
N ILE A 40 -16.67 1.61 29.09
CA ILE A 40 -17.54 2.77 29.27
C ILE A 40 -17.20 3.50 30.57
N ALA A 41 -17.38 4.82 30.57
CA ALA A 41 -17.19 5.65 31.75
C ALA A 41 -18.44 5.64 32.63
N ILE A 42 -18.27 5.27 33.90
CA ILE A 42 -19.33 5.22 34.92
C ILE A 42 -18.94 5.99 36.17
N ASN A 43 -19.93 6.46 36.92
CA ASN A 43 -19.72 7.09 38.23
C ASN A 43 -19.61 6.03 39.35
N TYR A 44 -19.46 6.49 40.60
CA TYR A 44 -19.40 5.61 41.77
C TYR A 44 -20.65 4.75 41.99
N ASN A 45 -21.80 5.22 41.54
CA ASN A 45 -23.09 4.54 41.63
C ASN A 45 -23.33 3.55 40.48
N GLN A 46 -22.34 3.35 39.59
CA GLN A 46 -22.45 2.56 38.37
C GLN A 46 -23.43 3.13 37.33
N GLU A 47 -23.70 4.44 37.40
CA GLU A 47 -24.49 5.12 36.38
C GLU A 47 -23.57 5.60 35.26
N ASP A 48 -24.05 5.49 34.02
CA ASP A 48 -23.33 5.90 32.83
C ASP A 48 -23.06 7.41 32.84
N LEU A 49 -21.80 7.79 32.63
CA LEU A 49 -21.41 9.19 32.50
C LEU A 49 -21.68 9.74 31.09
N PHE A 50 -21.77 8.86 30.10
CA PHE A 50 -22.05 9.23 28.70
C PHE A 50 -23.53 9.02 28.36
N THR A 51 -24.32 10.05 28.66
CA THR A 51 -25.76 10.15 28.38
C THR A 51 -26.03 10.86 27.05
N GLN A 52 -27.29 10.84 26.59
CA GLN A 52 -27.74 11.59 25.42
C GLN A 52 -27.41 13.09 25.52
N ALA A 53 -27.67 13.71 26.68
CA ALA A 53 -27.37 15.12 26.90
C ALA A 53 -25.87 15.41 26.77
N THR A 54 -25.02 14.56 27.38
CA THR A 54 -23.56 14.72 27.26
C THR A 54 -23.06 14.44 25.84
N ALA A 55 -23.68 13.51 25.12
CA ALA A 55 -23.31 13.22 23.73
C ALA A 55 -23.61 14.41 22.81
N ILE A 56 -24.78 15.03 22.94
CA ILE A 56 -25.14 16.24 22.19
C ILE A 56 -24.20 17.39 22.55
N ASN A 57 -23.94 17.62 23.84
CA ASN A 57 -23.09 18.72 24.30
C ASN A 57 -21.62 18.55 23.87
N ASN A 58 -21.09 17.32 23.90
CA ASN A 58 -19.67 17.04 23.64
C ASN A 58 -19.37 16.79 22.16
N LEU A 59 -20.28 16.18 21.41
CA LEU A 59 -20.07 15.79 20.01
C LEU A 59 -20.80 16.71 19.02
N GLY A 60 -21.84 17.41 19.46
CA GLY A 60 -22.69 18.24 18.62
C GLY A 60 -23.66 17.44 17.75
N TYR A 61 -24.62 18.15 17.15
CA TYR A 61 -25.66 17.58 16.26
C TYR A 61 -25.11 17.08 14.92
N ASN A 62 -23.98 17.63 14.47
CA ASN A 62 -23.37 17.25 13.20
C ASN A 62 -22.52 15.97 13.28
N SER A 63 -22.22 15.48 14.49
CA SER A 63 -21.48 14.23 14.66
C SER A 63 -22.28 13.05 14.11
N THR A 64 -21.63 12.20 13.31
CA THR A 64 -22.23 10.96 12.79
C THR A 64 -22.78 10.08 13.89
N PHE A 65 -22.12 10.03 15.06
CA PHE A 65 -22.63 9.29 16.21
C PHE A 65 -23.98 9.85 16.69
N THR A 66 -24.07 11.17 16.85
CA THR A 66 -25.30 11.85 17.28
C THR A 66 -26.41 11.65 16.26
N LYS A 67 -26.11 11.78 14.96
CA LYS A 67 -27.08 11.51 13.88
C LYS A 67 -27.66 10.10 14.02
N ILE A 68 -26.81 9.09 14.12
CA ILE A 68 -27.22 7.68 14.12
C ILE A 68 -27.94 7.26 15.42
N PHE A 69 -27.30 7.46 16.57
CA PHE A 69 -27.73 6.83 17.82
C PHE A 69 -28.63 7.73 18.68
N ILE A 70 -28.85 8.98 18.27
CA ILE A 70 -29.68 9.93 19.01
C ILE A 70 -30.80 10.46 18.12
N LEU A 71 -30.48 11.06 16.96
CA LEU A 71 -31.50 11.68 16.10
C LEU A 71 -32.29 10.63 15.31
N ASP A 72 -31.61 9.65 14.73
CA ASP A 72 -32.19 8.58 13.90
C ASP A 72 -32.30 7.25 14.63
N LYS A 73 -32.29 7.26 15.97
CA LYS A 73 -32.27 6.06 16.81
C LYS A 73 -33.39 5.08 16.47
N GLU A 74 -34.58 5.59 16.13
CA GLU A 74 -35.74 4.77 15.77
C GLU A 74 -35.56 3.98 14.46
N ASN A 75 -34.69 4.47 13.56
CA ASN A 75 -34.39 3.85 12.27
C ASN A 75 -33.20 2.88 12.34
N LEU A 76 -32.55 2.73 13.50
CA LEU A 76 -31.53 1.71 13.71
C LEU A 76 -32.13 0.31 13.55
N ASN A 77 -31.51 -0.49 12.69
CA ASN A 77 -31.87 -1.88 12.47
C ASN A 77 -30.73 -2.81 12.90
N ASP A 78 -31.09 -4.08 13.09
CA ASP A 78 -30.15 -5.12 13.51
C ASP A 78 -29.05 -5.35 12.48
N THR A 79 -29.31 -5.12 11.18
CA THR A 79 -28.30 -5.29 10.13
C THR A 79 -27.09 -4.36 10.32
N TYR A 80 -27.34 -3.09 10.64
CA TYR A 80 -26.28 -2.13 10.93
C TYR A 80 -25.58 -2.44 12.27
N LEU A 81 -26.36 -2.75 13.32
CA LEU A 81 -25.79 -3.08 14.63
C LEU A 81 -24.91 -4.33 14.56
N ASP A 82 -25.32 -5.35 13.82
CA ASP A 82 -24.55 -6.58 13.62
C ASP A 82 -23.27 -6.33 12.82
N ALA A 83 -23.31 -5.46 11.80
CA ALA A 83 -22.11 -5.02 11.09
C ALA A 83 -21.13 -4.33 12.07
N ARG A 84 -21.64 -3.48 12.96
CA ARG A 84 -20.83 -2.83 14.01
C ARG A 84 -20.28 -3.83 15.03
N LYS A 85 -21.04 -4.84 15.45
CA LYS A 85 -20.57 -5.92 16.34
C LYS A 85 -19.44 -6.72 15.69
N ARG A 86 -19.55 -7.03 14.39
CA ARG A 86 -18.49 -7.72 13.64
C ARG A 86 -17.23 -6.87 13.50
N LEU A 87 -17.36 -5.57 13.23
CA LEU A 87 -16.26 -4.63 13.22
C LEU A 87 -15.57 -4.55 14.60
N TYR A 88 -16.35 -4.43 15.67
CA TYR A 88 -15.87 -4.43 17.06
C TYR A 88 -15.02 -5.67 17.35
N LYS A 89 -15.55 -6.86 17.05
CA LYS A 89 -14.85 -8.14 17.24
C LYS A 89 -13.56 -8.20 16.43
N SER A 90 -13.61 -7.75 15.18
CA SER A 90 -12.44 -7.71 14.30
C SER A 90 -11.33 -6.79 14.85
N ILE A 91 -11.69 -5.60 15.33
CA ILE A 91 -10.76 -4.67 15.97
C ILE A 91 -10.20 -5.25 17.27
N ASN A 92 -11.01 -5.94 18.07
CA ASN A 92 -10.53 -6.59 19.28
C ASN A 92 -9.57 -7.74 18.99
N ILE A 93 -9.85 -8.58 17.99
CA ILE A 93 -8.90 -9.62 17.54
C ILE A 93 -7.56 -8.99 17.14
N LEU A 94 -7.58 -7.86 16.42
CA LEU A 94 -6.37 -7.13 16.05
C LEU A 94 -5.63 -6.59 17.29
N LYS A 95 -6.36 -6.05 18.28
CA LYS A 95 -5.79 -5.58 19.56
C LYS A 95 -5.19 -6.72 20.37
N GLU A 96 -5.87 -7.87 20.46
CA GLU A 96 -5.41 -9.04 21.21
C GLU A 96 -4.15 -9.62 20.62
N LYS A 97 -4.12 -9.86 19.30
CA LYS A 97 -2.90 -10.30 18.60
C LYS A 97 -1.75 -9.32 18.84
N ARG A 98 -2.03 -8.01 18.91
CA ARG A 98 -0.99 -6.99 19.18
C ARG A 98 -0.44 -7.14 20.58
N ASN A 99 -1.32 -7.35 21.54
CA ASN A 99 -0.94 -7.52 22.93
C ASN A 99 -0.21 -8.85 23.18
N GLU A 100 -0.58 -9.93 22.49
CA GLU A 100 0.16 -11.22 22.52
C GLU A 100 1.59 -11.04 22.02
N LYS A 101 1.75 -10.44 20.83
CA LYS A 101 3.06 -10.14 20.28
C LYS A 101 3.90 -9.24 21.21
N ILE A 102 3.29 -8.23 21.83
CA ILE A 102 3.98 -7.38 22.83
C ILE A 102 4.44 -8.20 24.04
N LYS A 103 3.63 -9.14 24.53
CA LYS A 103 4.02 -10.03 25.64
C LYS A 103 5.16 -10.97 25.26
N ASP A 104 5.15 -11.50 24.04
CA ASP A 104 6.24 -12.36 23.55
C ASP A 104 7.57 -11.60 23.49
N ILE A 105 7.55 -10.32 23.07
CA ILE A 105 8.72 -9.44 23.14
C ILE A 105 9.17 -9.28 24.59
N GLN A 106 8.26 -8.94 25.49
CA GLN A 106 8.58 -8.70 26.90
C GLN A 106 9.25 -9.94 27.51
N ALA A 107 8.71 -11.13 27.25
CA ALA A 107 9.29 -12.39 27.71
C ALA A 107 10.68 -12.67 27.11
N TYR A 108 10.91 -12.33 25.84
CA TYR A 108 12.22 -12.43 25.20
C TYR A 108 13.24 -11.47 25.84
N LEU A 109 12.87 -10.20 26.02
CA LEU A 109 13.72 -9.17 26.64
C LEU A 109 14.06 -9.52 28.10
N ASP A 110 13.07 -9.95 28.89
CA ASP A 110 13.28 -10.34 30.28
C ASP A 110 14.23 -11.54 30.39
N LYS A 111 14.15 -12.49 29.44
CA LYS A 111 15.06 -13.64 29.37
C LYS A 111 16.48 -13.21 29.01
N GLU A 112 16.67 -12.33 28.03
CA GLU A 112 17.99 -11.78 27.67
C GLU A 112 18.61 -10.98 28.81
N ILE A 113 17.84 -10.13 29.49
CA ILE A 113 18.29 -9.39 30.68
C ILE A 113 18.74 -10.35 31.79
N SER A 114 17.98 -11.43 32.03
CA SER A 114 18.35 -12.44 33.02
C SER A 114 19.63 -13.23 32.66
N LEU A 115 19.94 -13.37 31.37
CA LEU A 115 21.18 -14.01 30.90
C LEU A 115 22.39 -13.07 31.05
N GLN A 116 22.19 -11.76 30.88
CA GLN A 116 23.22 -10.74 31.11
C GLN A 116 23.61 -10.62 32.59
N ASP A 117 22.66 -10.69 33.51
CA ASP A 117 22.94 -10.64 34.95
C ASP A 117 23.77 -11.85 35.45
N ASN A 118 23.79 -12.95 34.69
CA ASN A 118 24.56 -14.16 35.01
C ASN A 118 25.96 -14.21 34.36
N LEU A 119 26.25 -13.34 33.38
CA LEU A 119 27.52 -13.31 32.64
C LEU A 119 28.19 -11.94 32.82
N ASN A 120 29.15 -11.85 33.75
CA ASN A 120 29.93 -10.64 34.03
C ASN A 120 30.48 -9.98 32.75
N ASN A 121 29.79 -8.93 32.28
CA ASN A 121 30.25 -7.89 31.35
C ASN A 121 31.30 -8.33 30.31
N GLN A 122 30.93 -9.24 29.41
CA GLN A 122 31.52 -9.29 28.08
C GLN A 122 30.55 -8.67 27.08
N SER A 123 31.03 -7.67 26.34
CA SER A 123 30.29 -6.95 25.31
C SER A 123 29.80 -7.91 24.24
N PHE A 124 28.52 -8.26 24.30
CA PHE A 124 27.88 -8.92 23.17
C PHE A 124 27.42 -7.85 22.18
N ASN A 125 28.11 -7.80 21.05
CA ASN A 125 27.67 -7.13 19.81
C ASN A 125 26.60 -7.97 19.08
N THR A 126 25.80 -8.75 19.80
CA THR A 126 24.67 -9.49 19.21
C THR A 126 23.38 -8.71 19.40
N LYS A 127 23.13 -7.91 18.36
CA LYS A 127 21.83 -7.76 17.69
C LYS A 127 20.78 -6.87 18.35
N GLU A 128 21.12 -5.59 18.44
CA GLU A 128 20.15 -4.49 18.25
C GLU A 128 19.24 -4.76 17.02
N ASN A 129 19.79 -5.42 15.98
CA ASN A 129 19.07 -5.92 14.83
C ASN A 129 17.99 -6.97 15.12
N ASP A 130 18.15 -7.90 16.08
CA ASP A 130 17.12 -8.92 16.36
C ASP A 130 15.96 -8.31 17.14
N VAL A 131 16.24 -7.40 18.08
CA VAL A 131 15.20 -6.64 18.79
C VAL A 131 14.45 -5.71 17.81
N ASN A 132 15.16 -5.07 16.88
CA ASN A 132 14.55 -4.27 15.80
C ASN A 132 13.76 -5.14 14.80
N LEU A 133 14.23 -6.35 14.47
CA LEU A 133 13.52 -7.30 13.61
C LEU A 133 12.23 -7.79 14.28
N ILE A 134 12.31 -8.14 15.56
CA ILE A 134 11.16 -8.55 16.38
C ILE A 134 10.18 -7.37 16.57
N LEU A 135 10.66 -6.15 16.82
CA LEU A 135 9.83 -4.95 16.88
C LEU A 135 9.11 -4.72 15.54
N ASN A 136 9.82 -4.84 14.41
CA ASN A 136 9.22 -4.78 13.07
C ASN A 136 8.16 -5.88 12.86
N GLU A 137 8.36 -7.09 13.38
CA GLU A 137 7.36 -8.17 13.34
C GLU A 137 6.15 -7.96 14.27
N VAL A 138 6.29 -7.17 15.34
CA VAL A 138 5.18 -6.79 16.23
C VAL A 138 4.38 -5.63 15.67
N PHE A 139 5.02 -4.74 14.92
CA PHE A 139 4.33 -3.78 14.06
C PHE A 139 3.69 -4.44 12.80
N ASN A 140 4.01 -5.71 12.49
CA ASN A 140 3.29 -6.52 11.50
C ASN A 140 1.92 -7.05 12.00
N ILE A 141 1.29 -6.41 12.98
CA ILE A 141 -0.17 -6.23 12.88
C ILE A 141 -0.33 -4.92 12.16
N GLU A 142 -0.45 -5.10 10.86
CA GLU A 142 -0.25 -4.16 9.78
C GLU A 142 -1.15 -2.92 9.92
N GLN A 143 -0.85 -2.03 10.88
CA GLN A 143 -1.24 -0.62 10.85
C GLN A 143 -0.38 0.06 9.79
N PHE A 144 -0.75 -0.12 8.53
CA PHE A 144 -0.13 0.65 7.46
C PHE A 144 -0.82 2.00 7.40
N TYR A 145 -0.15 3.01 7.95
CA TYR A 145 -0.28 4.32 7.35
C TYR A 145 0.29 4.21 5.93
N ASP A 146 -0.60 4.21 4.95
CA ASP A 146 -0.22 4.26 3.55
C ASP A 146 0.21 5.69 3.22
N LYS A 147 1.53 5.93 3.18
CA LYS A 147 2.14 7.24 2.90
C LYS A 147 1.74 7.80 1.52
N ASN A 148 1.36 6.97 0.56
CA ASN A 148 0.98 7.45 -0.76
C ASN A 148 -0.39 8.11 -0.73
N THR A 149 -1.22 7.75 0.25
CA THR A 149 -2.64 8.12 0.24
C THR A 149 -3.16 8.69 1.55
N ASN A 150 -2.28 8.74 2.55
CA ASN A 150 -2.53 9.22 3.90
C ASN A 150 -3.68 8.47 4.59
N THR A 151 -3.93 7.21 4.25
CA THR A 151 -4.99 6.39 4.87
C THR A 151 -4.42 5.35 5.82
N ILE A 152 -5.18 4.96 6.84
CA ILE A 152 -4.81 3.88 7.74
C ILE A 152 -5.48 2.58 7.29
N VAL A 153 -4.70 1.54 7.13
CA VAL A 153 -5.17 0.18 6.89
C VAL A 153 -4.75 -0.70 8.05
N LEU A 154 -5.66 -1.51 8.58
CA LEU A 154 -5.39 -2.61 9.51
C LEU A 154 -5.64 -3.91 8.76
N LYS A 155 -4.67 -4.82 8.70
CA LYS A 155 -4.93 -6.14 8.10
C LYS A 155 -4.28 -7.30 8.85
N THR A 156 -4.92 -8.45 8.67
CA THR A 156 -4.43 -9.81 8.93
C THR A 156 -4.91 -10.69 7.76
N ASN A 157 -4.54 -11.97 7.74
CA ASN A 157 -4.90 -12.89 6.65
C ASN A 157 -6.40 -12.91 6.30
N ASN A 158 -7.28 -12.73 7.29
CA ASN A 158 -8.73 -12.87 7.10
C ASN A 158 -9.53 -11.59 7.40
N ILE A 159 -8.88 -10.52 7.84
CA ILE A 159 -9.54 -9.27 8.24
C ILE A 159 -8.78 -8.12 7.62
N LYS A 160 -9.49 -7.19 6.98
CA LYS A 160 -8.94 -5.94 6.46
C LYS A 160 -9.87 -4.79 6.79
N ILE A 161 -9.34 -3.76 7.45
CA ILE A 161 -10.06 -2.55 7.84
C ILE A 161 -9.34 -1.36 7.21
N ILE A 162 -10.03 -0.59 6.39
CA ILE A 162 -9.47 0.54 5.66
C ILE A 162 -10.20 1.79 6.10
N PHE A 163 -9.51 2.71 6.75
CA PHE A 163 -10.06 4.02 7.10
C PHE A 163 -9.94 4.95 5.90
N LEU A 164 -11.08 5.49 5.47
CA LEU A 164 -11.19 6.30 4.26
C LEU A 164 -10.92 7.78 4.50
N ASP A 165 -10.95 8.21 5.76
CA ASP A 165 -10.54 9.56 6.13
C ASP A 165 -9.02 9.69 6.06
N LYS A 166 -8.56 10.74 5.36
CA LYS A 166 -7.13 11.06 5.27
C LYS A 166 -6.61 11.52 6.63
N VAL A 167 -5.50 10.95 7.05
CA VAL A 167 -4.82 11.26 8.30
C VAL A 167 -3.71 12.27 8.03
N ASN A 168 -3.74 13.37 8.78
CA ASN A 168 -2.65 14.33 8.81
C ASN A 168 -1.55 13.82 9.75
N LEU A 169 -0.33 13.66 9.24
CA LEU A 169 0.82 13.18 10.01
C LEU A 169 1.19 14.08 11.20
N GLN A 170 0.89 15.38 11.10
CA GLN A 170 1.10 16.32 12.21
C GLN A 170 0.21 15.96 13.41
N ASP A 171 -1.04 15.58 13.17
CA ASP A 171 -2.01 15.20 14.21
C ASP A 171 -1.64 13.88 14.91
N LEU A 172 -0.90 13.00 14.23
CA LEU A 172 -0.36 11.75 14.79
C LEU A 172 0.87 12.01 15.70
N GLN A 173 1.64 13.06 15.45
CA GLN A 173 2.86 13.39 16.20
C GLN A 173 2.58 14.18 17.48
N ASP A 174 1.57 15.05 17.46
CA ASP A 174 1.26 15.94 18.59
C ASP A 174 0.38 15.26 19.67
N ASN A 175 -0.18 14.08 19.42
CA ASN A 175 -1.14 13.40 20.31
C ASN A 175 -0.87 11.89 20.47
N SER A 176 0.18 11.51 21.22
CA SER A 176 0.51 10.09 21.46
C SER A 176 -0.55 9.30 22.26
N ASN A 177 -1.56 9.97 22.84
CA ASN A 177 -2.49 9.38 23.81
C ASN A 177 -3.97 9.44 23.42
N ASN A 178 -4.34 10.06 22.29
CA ASN A 178 -5.74 10.22 21.88
C ASN A 178 -6.03 9.45 20.59
N THR A 179 -6.74 8.33 20.65
CA THR A 179 -7.24 7.60 19.46
C THR A 179 -8.34 8.35 18.69
N SER A 180 -8.52 9.64 18.93
CA SER A 180 -9.64 10.46 18.46
C SER A 180 -9.51 10.97 17.01
N PHE A 181 -8.40 10.67 16.32
CA PHE A 181 -8.15 11.15 14.95
C PHE A 181 -8.71 10.23 13.85
N ILE A 182 -9.05 8.97 14.16
CA ILE A 182 -9.60 8.03 13.17
C ILE A 182 -11.12 7.96 13.33
N SER A 183 -11.85 8.45 12.33
CA SER A 183 -13.30 8.35 12.38
C SER A 183 -13.78 6.93 12.13
N MET A 184 -14.57 6.38 13.05
CA MET A 184 -15.29 5.12 12.87
C MET A 184 -16.50 5.23 11.92
N SER A 185 -16.72 6.42 11.35
CA SER A 185 -17.86 6.71 10.46
C SER A 185 -17.58 6.47 8.98
N ASN A 186 -16.31 6.37 8.56
CA ASN A 186 -15.92 6.31 7.16
C ASN A 186 -14.80 5.28 6.94
N LEU A 187 -15.17 4.01 6.75
CA LEU A 187 -14.23 2.90 6.63
C LEU A 187 -14.82 1.72 5.87
N ILE A 188 -13.94 0.84 5.38
CA ILE A 188 -14.27 -0.45 4.76
C ILE A 188 -13.80 -1.56 5.70
N HIS A 189 -14.68 -2.50 6.03
CA HIS A 189 -14.38 -3.68 6.83
C HIS A 189 -14.64 -4.95 6.02
N ILE A 190 -13.57 -5.65 5.68
CA ILE A 190 -13.59 -6.93 4.99
C ILE A 190 -13.22 -8.02 5.98
N TYR A 191 -14.00 -9.08 5.99
CA TYR A 191 -13.75 -10.27 6.79
C TYR A 191 -14.30 -11.50 6.07
N ASP A 192 -13.49 -12.55 5.99
CA ASP A 192 -13.79 -13.75 5.19
C ASP A 192 -14.16 -13.37 3.74
N ASN A 193 -15.44 -13.51 3.35
CA ASN A 193 -15.98 -13.12 2.03
C ASN A 193 -17.03 -12.00 2.11
N HIS A 194 -17.10 -11.28 3.23
CA HIS A 194 -18.04 -10.18 3.44
C HIS A 194 -17.31 -8.84 3.44
N CYS A 195 -18.02 -7.78 3.06
CA CYS A 195 -17.52 -6.41 3.08
C CYS A 195 -18.59 -5.45 3.59
N ASP A 196 -18.37 -4.85 4.75
CA ASP A 196 -19.21 -3.79 5.30
C ASP A 196 -18.52 -2.43 5.06
N ILE A 197 -19.14 -1.55 4.26
CA ILE A 197 -18.66 -0.19 3.97
C ILE A 197 -19.51 0.79 4.79
N PHE A 198 -18.85 1.52 5.69
CA PHE A 198 -19.47 2.60 6.45
C PHE A 198 -19.10 3.93 5.79
N ALA A 199 -20.09 4.68 5.33
CA ALA A 199 -19.92 6.01 4.78
C ALA A 199 -20.68 7.03 5.63
N LYS A 200 -20.15 8.26 5.67
CA LYS A 200 -20.77 9.40 6.34
C LYS A 200 -21.27 10.41 5.32
N ASP A 201 -21.99 11.41 5.82
CA ASP A 201 -22.41 12.57 5.02
C ASP A 201 -21.24 13.17 4.23
N ARG A 202 -21.48 13.41 2.94
CA ARG A 202 -20.55 13.95 1.92
C ARG A 202 -19.33 13.08 1.65
N SER A 203 -19.34 11.79 2.01
CA SER A 203 -18.33 10.85 1.56
C SER A 203 -18.34 10.76 0.02
N VAL A 204 -17.15 10.64 -0.57
CA VAL A 204 -16.95 10.38 -2.00
C VAL A 204 -16.09 9.13 -2.13
N LEU A 205 -16.63 8.08 -2.75
CA LEU A 205 -15.95 6.80 -2.92
C LEU A 205 -15.75 6.53 -4.41
N ASP A 206 -14.51 6.45 -4.86
CA ASP A 206 -14.20 5.94 -6.19
C ASP A 206 -13.97 4.43 -6.12
N ILE A 207 -14.94 3.67 -6.65
CA ILE A 207 -14.93 2.20 -6.58
C ILE A 207 -13.69 1.65 -7.28
N LYS A 208 -13.35 2.18 -8.46
CA LYS A 208 -12.22 1.70 -9.25
C LYS A 208 -10.89 1.97 -8.54
N ASP A 209 -10.73 3.19 -8.01
CA ASP A 209 -9.53 3.56 -7.26
C ASP A 209 -9.35 2.66 -6.02
N ILE A 210 -10.44 2.41 -5.28
CA ILE A 210 -10.42 1.53 -4.10
C ILE A 210 -10.05 0.09 -4.48
N GLU A 211 -10.65 -0.47 -5.55
CA GLU A 211 -10.33 -1.82 -6.05
C GLU A 211 -8.85 -1.94 -6.43
N GLU A 212 -8.32 -1.00 -7.21
CA GLU A 212 -6.93 -1.02 -7.69
C GLU A 212 -5.95 -0.81 -6.54
N LYS A 213 -6.16 0.22 -5.72
CA LYS A 213 -5.25 0.62 -4.65
C LYS A 213 -5.14 -0.44 -3.56
N TYR A 214 -6.28 -0.97 -3.12
CA TYR A 214 -6.30 -1.92 -2.02
C TYR A 214 -6.40 -3.37 -2.51
N GLN A 215 -6.34 -3.64 -3.81
CA GLN A 215 -6.43 -4.98 -4.38
C GLN A 215 -7.68 -5.71 -3.88
N ILE A 216 -8.83 -5.03 -3.96
CA ILE A 216 -10.14 -5.57 -3.57
C ILE A 216 -10.89 -5.94 -4.84
N ASP A 217 -11.54 -7.10 -4.83
CA ASP A 217 -12.54 -7.46 -5.84
C ASP A 217 -13.93 -7.45 -5.18
N PHE A 218 -14.65 -6.33 -5.30
CA PHE A 218 -15.99 -6.20 -4.71
C PHE A 218 -16.99 -7.18 -5.30
N LYS A 219 -16.77 -7.69 -6.51
CA LYS A 219 -17.67 -8.67 -7.16
C LYS A 219 -17.62 -10.03 -6.48
N SER A 220 -16.49 -10.35 -5.86
CA SER A 220 -16.29 -11.59 -5.12
C SER A 220 -16.83 -11.54 -3.69
N LEU A 221 -17.19 -10.36 -3.19
CA LEU A 221 -17.54 -10.11 -1.80
C LEU A 221 -19.04 -9.86 -1.64
N ASP A 222 -19.62 -10.39 -0.57
CA ASP A 222 -20.94 -9.99 -0.10
C ASP A 222 -20.85 -8.59 0.52
N THR A 223 -21.02 -7.58 -0.33
CA THR A 223 -20.81 -6.18 0.02
C THR A 223 -22.11 -5.54 0.50
N LYS A 224 -22.04 -4.84 1.64
CA LYS A 224 -23.07 -3.97 2.19
C LYS A 224 -22.49 -2.58 2.37
N ILE A 225 -23.23 -1.56 1.97
CA ILE A 225 -22.83 -0.16 2.15
C ILE A 225 -23.90 0.60 2.92
N PHE A 226 -23.45 1.30 3.95
CA PHE A 226 -24.29 2.09 4.85
C PHE A 226 -23.95 3.57 4.67
N LEU A 227 -24.96 4.40 4.40
CA LEU A 227 -24.88 5.84 4.62
C LEU A 227 -25.37 6.12 6.05
N ASN A 228 -24.46 6.51 6.92
CA ASN A 228 -24.66 6.52 8.37
C ASN A 228 -25.09 5.13 8.88
N SER A 229 -26.37 4.92 9.21
CA SER A 229 -26.92 3.61 9.59
C SER A 229 -27.85 2.99 8.55
N THR A 230 -28.13 3.69 7.46
CA THR A 230 -29.09 3.25 6.43
C THR A 230 -28.39 2.36 5.42
N LEU A 231 -28.81 1.10 5.32
CA LEU A 231 -28.34 0.18 4.30
C LEU A 231 -28.84 0.62 2.93
N LEU A 232 -27.93 0.71 1.97
CA LEU A 232 -28.24 1.10 0.61
C LEU A 232 -28.43 -0.14 -0.26
N THR A 233 -29.66 -0.35 -0.74
CA THR A 233 -30.03 -1.49 -1.58
C THR A 233 -30.39 -1.09 -3.01
N GLY A 234 -30.54 0.21 -3.27
CA GLY A 234 -31.03 0.75 -4.53
C GLY A 234 -32.56 0.91 -4.56
N SER A 235 -33.10 1.28 -5.72
CA SER A 235 -34.52 1.56 -5.92
C SER A 235 -34.90 1.48 -7.41
N SER A 236 -36.19 1.65 -7.71
CA SER A 236 -36.71 1.70 -9.07
C SER A 236 -36.74 3.13 -9.61
N GLU A 237 -36.58 3.27 -10.92
CA GLU A 237 -36.55 4.56 -11.60
C GLU A 237 -37.90 5.26 -11.52
N LEU A 238 -37.88 6.57 -11.26
CA LEU A 238 -39.07 7.38 -11.19
C LEU A 238 -39.68 7.61 -12.59
N PRO A 239 -41.01 7.62 -12.72
CA PRO A 239 -41.66 7.96 -13.98
C PRO A 239 -41.19 9.33 -14.50
N ASN A 240 -40.90 9.41 -15.80
CA ASN A 240 -40.49 10.63 -16.50
C ASN A 240 -39.21 11.32 -15.99
N ASN A 241 -38.43 10.68 -15.12
CA ASN A 241 -37.16 11.22 -14.61
C ASN A 241 -36.03 10.21 -14.88
N PRO A 242 -35.47 10.20 -16.10
CA PRO A 242 -34.42 9.27 -16.48
C PRO A 242 -33.24 9.28 -15.51
N PHE A 243 -32.80 8.09 -15.12
CA PHE A 243 -31.70 7.82 -14.18
C PHE A 243 -31.89 8.39 -12.76
N TYR A 244 -33.12 8.77 -12.40
CA TYR A 244 -33.47 9.13 -11.04
C TYR A 244 -34.29 8.00 -10.40
N PHE A 245 -33.86 7.48 -9.27
CA PHE A 245 -34.44 6.31 -8.61
C PHE A 245 -34.87 6.65 -7.19
N GLY A 246 -36.00 6.12 -6.76
CA GLY A 246 -36.56 6.38 -5.43
C GLY A 246 -38.05 6.07 -5.38
N GLU A 247 -38.69 6.47 -4.29
CA GLU A 247 -40.15 6.41 -4.18
C GLU A 247 -40.74 7.81 -4.06
N LEU A 248 -42.00 7.93 -4.48
CA LEU A 248 -42.80 9.15 -4.29
C LEU A 248 -43.74 8.98 -3.10
N ASN A 249 -43.97 10.07 -2.39
CA ASN A 249 -45.08 10.22 -1.45
C ASN A 249 -46.42 10.33 -2.21
N GLN A 250 -47.52 10.31 -1.46
CA GLN A 250 -48.87 10.51 -1.99
C GLN A 250 -49.02 11.83 -2.77
N ASP A 251 -48.19 12.83 -2.44
CA ASP A 251 -48.16 14.15 -3.08
C ASP A 251 -47.25 14.22 -4.33
N ASN A 252 -46.77 13.08 -4.84
CA ASN A 252 -45.82 12.98 -5.96
C ASN A 252 -44.45 13.65 -5.72
N THR A 253 -44.08 13.92 -4.48
CA THR A 253 -42.74 14.37 -4.10
C THR A 253 -41.86 13.20 -3.72
N ILE A 254 -40.54 13.28 -3.94
CA ILE A 254 -39.60 12.23 -3.53
C ILE A 254 -39.65 12.02 -2.01
N LYS A 255 -39.74 10.76 -1.59
CA LYS A 255 -39.63 10.37 -0.19
C LYS A 255 -38.24 10.70 0.35
N GLN A 256 -38.17 11.39 1.49
CA GLN A 256 -36.91 11.76 2.13
C GLN A 256 -36.52 10.81 3.27
N ASP A 257 -37.46 9.99 3.74
CA ASP A 257 -37.30 8.98 4.79
C ASP A 257 -36.69 7.66 4.27
N ILE A 258 -36.53 7.54 2.95
CA ILE A 258 -35.77 6.49 2.27
C ILE A 258 -34.71 7.10 1.33
N PRO A 259 -33.65 6.37 0.97
CA PRO A 259 -32.65 6.89 0.03
C PRO A 259 -33.21 7.05 -1.39
N SER A 260 -32.81 8.13 -2.05
CA SER A 260 -32.99 8.33 -3.49
C SER A 260 -31.64 8.39 -4.18
N TYR A 261 -31.62 8.07 -5.48
CA TYR A 261 -30.40 7.84 -6.23
C TYR A 261 -30.49 8.57 -7.57
N TYR A 262 -29.41 9.24 -7.96
CA TYR A 262 -29.29 9.84 -9.29
C TYR A 262 -28.02 9.32 -9.96
N PHE A 263 -28.20 8.60 -11.06
CA PHE A 263 -27.10 8.08 -11.86
C PHE A 263 -26.79 9.04 -13.01
N SER A 264 -25.55 9.48 -13.09
CA SER A 264 -25.02 10.29 -14.18
C SER A 264 -24.00 9.45 -14.97
N PRO A 265 -24.37 8.98 -16.18
CA PRO A 265 -23.45 8.28 -17.07
C PRO A 265 -22.16 9.06 -17.31
N LYS A 266 -21.01 8.39 -17.27
CA LYS A 266 -19.72 9.02 -17.61
C LYS A 266 -19.53 9.10 -19.14
N ASP A 267 -19.99 8.07 -19.83
CA ASP A 267 -19.89 7.87 -21.27
C ASP A 267 -21.02 6.97 -21.77
N GLU A 268 -21.12 6.81 -23.09
CA GLU A 268 -22.20 6.06 -23.75
C GLU A 268 -21.99 4.53 -23.71
N ASP A 269 -20.78 4.05 -23.41
CA ASP A 269 -20.35 2.69 -23.75
C ASP A 269 -19.92 1.82 -22.56
N SER A 270 -19.47 2.43 -21.46
CA SER A 270 -18.90 1.69 -20.32
C SER A 270 -19.95 1.16 -19.34
N GLY A 271 -21.14 1.76 -19.33
CA GLY A 271 -22.15 1.54 -18.28
C GLY A 271 -21.72 2.01 -16.90
N LYS A 272 -20.65 2.80 -16.80
CA LYS A 272 -20.14 3.38 -15.56
C LYS A 272 -20.47 4.87 -15.46
N GLY A 273 -20.62 5.35 -14.24
CA GLY A 273 -20.99 6.74 -13.99
C GLY A 273 -20.81 7.16 -12.54
N LYS A 274 -21.26 8.38 -12.25
CA LYS A 274 -21.41 8.92 -10.90
C LYS A 274 -22.79 8.53 -10.38
N LEU A 275 -22.87 7.85 -9.24
CA LEU A 275 -24.11 7.64 -8.50
C LEU A 275 -24.14 8.60 -7.30
N SER A 276 -25.06 9.57 -7.33
CA SER A 276 -25.32 10.48 -6.21
C SER A 276 -26.48 9.93 -5.39
N ILE A 277 -26.32 9.82 -4.09
CA ILE A 277 -27.29 9.20 -3.18
C ILE A 277 -27.70 10.26 -2.17
N PHE A 278 -29.00 10.46 -2.02
CA PHE A 278 -29.56 11.45 -1.11
C PHE A 278 -30.44 10.74 -0.08
N TYR A 279 -30.18 10.99 1.19
CA TYR A 279 -30.98 10.47 2.30
C TYR A 279 -31.16 11.57 3.33
N LYS A 280 -32.40 12.04 3.51
CA LYS A 280 -32.70 13.24 4.32
C LYS A 280 -31.82 14.43 3.88
N ASN A 281 -30.92 14.88 4.75
CA ASN A 281 -30.00 15.98 4.51
C ASN A 281 -28.56 15.51 4.20
N ASP A 282 -28.34 14.19 4.12
CA ASP A 282 -27.04 13.60 3.89
C ASP A 282 -26.87 13.18 2.43
N GLU A 283 -25.65 13.32 1.91
CA GLU A 283 -25.28 12.94 0.55
C GLU A 283 -24.14 11.92 0.54
N LEU A 284 -24.16 10.98 -0.39
CA LEU A 284 -23.03 10.09 -0.71
C LEU A 284 -22.81 10.05 -2.21
N CYS A 285 -21.56 10.16 -2.64
CA CYS A 285 -21.19 10.06 -4.05
C CYS A 285 -20.34 8.81 -4.30
N LEU A 286 -20.80 7.94 -5.22
CA LEU A 286 -20.02 6.82 -5.72
C LEU A 286 -19.55 7.11 -7.15
N LEU A 287 -18.25 7.12 -7.38
CA LEU A 287 -17.64 7.25 -8.71
C LEU A 287 -17.35 5.87 -9.28
N ASN A 288 -17.39 5.77 -10.61
CA ASN A 288 -17.22 4.52 -11.36
C ASN A 288 -18.23 3.42 -10.98
N TYR A 289 -19.41 3.80 -10.50
CA TYR A 289 -20.53 2.88 -10.26
C TYR A 289 -21.03 2.32 -11.60
N SER A 290 -21.15 1.00 -11.71
CA SER A 290 -21.68 0.32 -12.88
C SER A 290 -23.18 0.05 -12.72
N ILE A 291 -24.01 0.64 -13.58
CA ILE A 291 -25.47 0.42 -13.60
C ILE A 291 -25.85 -0.97 -14.17
N ILE A 292 -24.92 -1.63 -14.89
CA ILE A 292 -25.12 -2.97 -15.44
C ILE A 292 -24.82 -4.02 -14.37
N GLU A 293 -23.63 -3.94 -13.78
CA GLU A 293 -23.16 -4.88 -12.75
C GLU A 293 -23.76 -4.64 -11.35
N ASN A 294 -24.47 -3.52 -11.13
CA ASN A 294 -25.01 -3.13 -9.81
C ASN A 294 -23.90 -3.09 -8.74
N SER A 295 -22.88 -2.25 -8.95
CA SER A 295 -21.70 -2.18 -8.09
C SER A 295 -22.07 -2.04 -6.60
N LEU A 296 -21.30 -2.70 -5.73
CA LEU A 296 -21.52 -2.72 -4.28
C LEU A 296 -22.90 -3.24 -3.85
N ASN A 297 -23.55 -4.07 -4.68
CA ASN A 297 -24.90 -4.63 -4.45
C ASN A 297 -26.04 -3.59 -4.35
N ILE A 298 -25.83 -2.36 -4.80
CA ILE A 298 -26.90 -1.37 -4.97
C ILE A 298 -27.59 -1.66 -6.30
N LYS A 299 -28.89 -1.97 -6.29
CA LYS A 299 -29.62 -2.36 -7.50
C LYS A 299 -30.50 -1.23 -8.01
N LEU A 300 -30.22 -0.75 -9.21
CA LEU A 300 -31.01 0.31 -9.86
C LEU A 300 -31.85 -0.28 -11.00
N GLU A 301 -33.16 -0.32 -10.78
CA GLU A 301 -34.11 -0.84 -11.77
C GLU A 301 -34.49 0.27 -12.76
N CYS A 302 -34.08 0.10 -14.01
CA CYS A 302 -34.35 1.04 -15.10
C CYS A 302 -35.71 0.72 -15.73
N LEU A 303 -36.57 1.73 -15.83
CA LEU A 303 -37.94 1.65 -16.36
C LEU A 303 -38.19 2.64 -17.50
N SER A 304 -37.44 3.74 -17.58
CA SER A 304 -37.60 4.76 -18.61
C SER A 304 -37.04 4.29 -19.96
N LYS A 305 -37.63 4.77 -21.06
CA LYS A 305 -37.16 4.45 -22.42
C LYS A 305 -35.68 4.78 -22.58
N GLN A 306 -35.25 5.94 -22.10
CA GLN A 306 -33.87 6.42 -22.22
C GLN A 306 -32.89 5.52 -21.45
N SER A 307 -33.22 5.12 -20.22
CA SER A 307 -32.32 4.29 -19.41
C SER A 307 -32.25 2.84 -19.92
N LEU A 308 -33.35 2.32 -20.47
CA LEU A 308 -33.39 1.03 -21.15
C LEU A 308 -32.57 1.04 -22.45
N GLU A 309 -32.72 2.06 -23.30
CA GLU A 309 -31.92 2.23 -24.52
C GLU A 309 -30.43 2.33 -24.20
N TYR A 310 -30.06 3.05 -23.14
CA TYR A 310 -28.68 3.12 -22.65
C TYR A 310 -28.16 1.73 -22.23
N LYS A 311 -28.94 0.96 -21.45
CA LYS A 311 -28.56 -0.41 -21.06
C LYS A 311 -28.43 -1.35 -22.26
N ASP A 312 -29.30 -1.22 -23.26
CA ASP A 312 -29.26 -2.02 -24.48
C ASP A 312 -28.02 -1.68 -25.34
N LEU A 313 -27.71 -0.39 -25.49
CA LEU A 313 -26.51 0.08 -26.20
C LEU A 313 -25.23 -0.50 -25.59
N ILE A 314 -25.10 -0.43 -24.27
CA ILE A 314 -23.95 -0.98 -23.55
C ILE A 314 -23.91 -2.50 -23.65
N SER A 315 -25.06 -3.17 -23.51
CA SER A 315 -25.12 -4.62 -23.61
C SER A 315 -24.70 -5.11 -24.99
N ASN A 316 -25.06 -4.39 -26.05
CA ASN A 316 -24.63 -4.66 -27.42
C ASN A 316 -23.13 -4.36 -27.59
N THR A 317 -22.64 -3.23 -27.08
CA THR A 317 -21.23 -2.87 -27.10
C THR A 317 -20.37 -3.88 -26.34
N LEU A 318 -20.80 -4.34 -25.17
CA LEU A 318 -20.13 -5.39 -24.39
C LEU A 318 -20.19 -6.75 -25.08
N LYS A 319 -21.29 -7.08 -25.77
CA LYS A 319 -21.38 -8.29 -26.60
C LYS A 319 -20.45 -8.20 -27.80
N GLU A 320 -20.36 -7.06 -28.47
CA GLU A 320 -19.43 -6.82 -29.57
C GLU A 320 -17.98 -6.85 -29.09
N GLN A 321 -17.64 -6.19 -27.97
CA GLN A 321 -16.32 -6.23 -27.35
C GLN A 321 -15.96 -7.63 -26.85
N LYS A 322 -16.91 -8.40 -26.29
CA LYS A 322 -16.71 -9.82 -25.95
C LYS A 322 -16.60 -10.67 -27.21
N THR A 323 -17.31 -10.39 -28.28
CA THR A 323 -17.15 -11.09 -29.57
C THR A 323 -15.81 -10.75 -30.21
N ILE A 324 -15.31 -9.52 -30.05
CA ILE A 324 -13.98 -9.05 -30.45
C ILE A 324 -12.90 -9.66 -29.54
N GLN A 325 -13.13 -9.84 -28.25
CA GLN A 325 -12.22 -10.51 -27.29
C GLN A 325 -12.22 -12.03 -27.46
N ILE A 326 -13.37 -12.65 -27.73
CA ILE A 326 -13.51 -14.08 -28.07
C ILE A 326 -12.86 -14.32 -29.43
N ASN A 327 -13.06 -13.45 -30.42
CA ASN A 327 -12.32 -13.50 -31.68
C ASN A 327 -10.82 -13.19 -31.51
N LYS A 328 -10.40 -12.38 -30.52
CA LYS A 328 -8.98 -12.22 -30.15
C LYS A 328 -8.41 -13.40 -29.36
N LYS A 329 -9.23 -14.19 -28.65
CA LYS A 329 -8.82 -15.44 -27.97
C LYS A 329 -8.98 -16.69 -28.85
N GLN A 330 -9.69 -16.61 -29.99
CA GLN A 330 -9.86 -17.71 -30.96
C GLN A 330 -9.28 -17.44 -32.36
N ALA A 331 -8.70 -16.28 -32.65
CA ALA A 331 -7.93 -16.06 -33.86
C ALA A 331 -6.44 -15.87 -33.54
N ILE A 332 -5.73 -16.98 -33.33
CA ILE A 332 -4.36 -17.03 -33.85
C ILE A 332 -4.54 -17.17 -35.36
N ALA A 333 -4.09 -16.18 -36.13
CA ALA A 333 -4.16 -16.27 -37.58
C ALA A 333 -3.39 -17.54 -38.02
N LYS A 334 -4.10 -18.56 -38.49
CA LYS A 334 -3.50 -19.79 -39.02
C LYS A 334 -2.99 -19.47 -40.42
N LEU A 335 -1.69 -19.38 -40.56
CA LEU A 335 -0.99 -19.02 -41.81
C LEU A 335 -0.64 -20.27 -42.62
N HIS A 336 -0.54 -20.13 -43.93
CA HIS A 336 -0.37 -21.24 -44.88
C HIS A 336 1.10 -21.62 -45.02
N ALA A 337 1.39 -22.92 -45.04
CA ALA A 337 2.74 -23.44 -45.22
C ALA A 337 3.23 -23.26 -46.67
N LEU A 338 4.50 -22.92 -46.88
CA LEU A 338 5.12 -22.84 -48.21
C LEU A 338 5.27 -24.23 -48.83
N LEU A 339 4.91 -24.39 -50.09
CA LEU A 339 5.08 -25.64 -50.86
C LEU A 339 6.30 -25.58 -51.78
N GLU A 340 6.91 -26.73 -52.03
CA GLU A 340 8.12 -26.90 -52.86
C GLU A 340 7.95 -26.40 -54.31
N ASN A 341 6.73 -26.41 -54.86
CA ASN A 341 6.46 -26.00 -56.24
C ASN A 341 6.16 -24.50 -56.42
N GLN A 342 6.12 -23.72 -55.33
CA GLN A 342 5.76 -22.31 -55.41
C GLN A 342 6.89 -21.45 -55.98
N ASN A 343 6.51 -20.36 -56.65
CA ASN A 343 7.46 -19.40 -57.17
C ASN A 343 7.87 -18.41 -56.07
N LEU A 344 9.01 -18.68 -55.44
CA LEU A 344 9.64 -17.81 -54.44
C LEU A 344 10.77 -17.01 -55.09
N GLU A 345 10.77 -15.69 -54.91
CA GLU A 345 11.74 -14.79 -55.52
C GLU A 345 12.30 -13.81 -54.49
N CYS A 346 13.52 -13.31 -54.70
CA CYS A 346 13.94 -12.08 -54.05
C CYS A 346 13.23 -10.87 -54.69
N ILE A 347 13.19 -9.73 -54.02
CA ILE A 347 12.54 -8.52 -54.57
C ILE A 347 13.09 -8.05 -55.93
N HIS A 348 14.31 -8.44 -56.29
CA HIS A 348 14.92 -8.12 -57.59
C HIS A 348 14.49 -9.07 -58.72
N GLY A 349 13.77 -10.17 -58.42
CA GLY A 349 13.31 -11.15 -59.41
C GLY A 349 14.20 -12.38 -59.58
N GLY A 350 15.25 -12.54 -58.77
CA GLY A 350 16.00 -13.81 -58.70
C GLY A 350 15.17 -14.91 -58.03
N LYS A 351 15.09 -16.09 -58.65
CA LYS A 351 14.26 -17.22 -58.23
C LYS A 351 14.97 -18.13 -57.23
N VAL A 352 14.33 -18.39 -56.09
CA VAL A 352 14.80 -19.33 -55.08
C VAL A 352 14.51 -20.76 -55.54
N ILE A 353 15.52 -21.63 -55.46
CA ILE A 353 15.39 -23.05 -55.79
C ILE A 353 14.91 -23.78 -54.54
N LEU A 354 13.61 -24.10 -54.49
CA LEU A 354 13.00 -24.84 -53.38
C LEU A 354 13.24 -26.34 -53.56
N LYS A 355 13.71 -27.00 -52.49
CA LYS A 355 13.83 -28.46 -52.42
C LYS A 355 13.53 -28.95 -51.01
N SER A 356 12.42 -29.66 -50.84
CA SER A 356 12.01 -30.19 -49.53
C SER A 356 12.80 -31.46 -49.22
N ASN A 357 13.49 -31.52 -48.09
CA ASN A 357 14.17 -32.71 -47.58
C ASN A 357 13.45 -33.29 -46.37
N LYS A 358 13.22 -32.48 -45.34
CA LYS A 358 12.56 -32.91 -44.10
C LYS A 358 11.04 -32.77 -44.15
N GLY A 359 10.51 -31.93 -45.05
CA GLY A 359 9.07 -31.78 -45.28
C GLY A 359 8.45 -32.83 -46.22
N LYS A 360 9.24 -33.74 -46.83
CA LYS A 360 8.78 -34.71 -47.85
C LYS A 360 7.59 -35.57 -47.44
N THR A 361 7.42 -35.86 -46.16
CA THR A 361 6.34 -36.69 -45.61
C THR A 361 5.02 -35.93 -45.47
N PHE A 362 5.04 -34.59 -45.52
CA PHE A 362 3.86 -33.74 -45.35
C PHE A 362 3.52 -33.08 -46.68
N LYS A 363 2.50 -33.61 -47.38
CA LYS A 363 2.18 -33.24 -48.76
C LYS A 363 0.78 -32.67 -48.88
N ASP A 364 0.65 -31.53 -49.56
CA ASP A 364 -0.64 -31.00 -50.00
C ASP A 364 -0.79 -31.17 -51.50
N GLY A 365 -1.85 -31.86 -51.94
CA GLY A 365 -2.02 -32.21 -53.36
C GLY A 365 -0.85 -33.01 -53.95
N GLY A 366 -0.08 -33.73 -53.12
CA GLY A 366 1.13 -34.46 -53.53
C GLY A 366 2.43 -33.66 -53.50
N VAL A 367 2.37 -32.36 -53.20
CA VAL A 367 3.54 -31.46 -53.12
C VAL A 367 4.01 -31.29 -51.67
N PRO A 368 5.29 -31.53 -51.35
CA PRO A 368 5.83 -31.32 -50.00
C PRO A 368 5.77 -29.88 -49.50
N ILE A 369 5.63 -29.71 -48.19
CA ILE A 369 5.86 -28.42 -47.51
C ILE A 369 7.36 -28.14 -47.34
N MET A 370 7.72 -26.87 -47.20
CA MET A 370 9.08 -26.41 -46.90
C MET A 370 9.25 -26.19 -45.38
N LEU A 371 10.31 -26.76 -44.82
CA LEU A 371 10.72 -26.54 -43.43
C LEU A 371 11.93 -25.59 -43.33
N GLU A 372 12.26 -25.16 -42.13
CA GLU A 372 13.34 -24.21 -41.82
C GLU A 372 14.65 -24.53 -42.54
N SER A 373 15.15 -25.76 -42.40
CA SER A 373 16.41 -26.16 -43.05
C SER A 373 16.29 -26.33 -44.56
N ASP A 374 15.08 -26.54 -45.09
CA ASP A 374 14.85 -26.68 -46.52
C ASP A 374 14.96 -25.31 -47.24
N LEU A 375 14.56 -24.22 -46.59
CA LEU A 375 14.67 -22.86 -47.15
C LEU A 375 15.99 -22.17 -46.78
N LEU A 376 16.51 -22.39 -45.57
CA LEU A 376 17.78 -21.81 -45.14
C LEU A 376 18.92 -22.31 -46.05
N ASN A 377 19.75 -21.41 -46.56
CA ASN A 377 20.79 -21.67 -47.57
C ASN A 377 20.29 -22.15 -48.94
N SER A 378 18.98 -22.08 -49.24
CA SER A 378 18.48 -22.30 -50.60
C SER A 378 19.12 -21.33 -51.60
N SER A 379 19.55 -21.87 -52.74
CA SER A 379 20.19 -21.10 -53.81
C SER A 379 19.20 -20.18 -54.52
N ILE A 380 19.68 -19.00 -54.92
CA ILE A 380 18.94 -18.02 -55.72
C ILE A 380 19.59 -17.92 -57.09
N SER A 381 18.78 -18.07 -58.14
CA SER A 381 19.21 -18.09 -59.53
C SER A 381 18.63 -16.91 -60.30
N GLY A 382 19.39 -16.36 -61.25
CA GLY A 382 18.89 -15.34 -62.18
C GLY A 382 18.53 -13.99 -61.55
N CYS A 383 19.17 -13.59 -60.44
CA CYS A 383 18.93 -12.28 -59.82
C CYS A 383 19.58 -11.15 -60.66
N PRO A 384 18.82 -10.18 -61.20
CA PRO A 384 19.35 -9.11 -62.05
C PRO A 384 19.89 -7.92 -61.25
N ASN A 385 20.06 -8.05 -59.94
CA ASN A 385 20.44 -6.92 -59.08
C ASN A 385 21.82 -6.36 -59.48
N THR A 386 21.91 -5.03 -59.57
CA THR A 386 23.15 -4.31 -59.87
C THR A 386 23.32 -3.13 -58.92
N ILE A 387 24.55 -2.84 -58.52
CA ILE A 387 24.91 -1.64 -57.74
C ILE A 387 25.93 -0.87 -58.57
N GLY A 388 25.60 0.36 -58.97
CA GLY A 388 26.50 1.19 -59.78
C GLY A 388 26.89 0.57 -61.13
N LYS A 389 25.95 -0.11 -61.80
CA LYS A 389 26.16 -0.87 -63.06
C LYS A 389 27.05 -2.12 -62.94
N VAL A 390 27.47 -2.51 -61.74
CA VAL A 390 28.18 -3.77 -61.48
C VAL A 390 27.18 -4.82 -61.00
N SER A 391 27.28 -6.03 -61.55
CA SER A 391 26.43 -7.17 -61.16
C SER A 391 26.59 -7.50 -59.68
N TYR A 392 25.50 -7.48 -58.92
CA TYR A 392 25.46 -7.77 -57.49
C TYR A 392 24.27 -8.69 -57.13
N PRO A 393 24.21 -9.90 -57.71
CA PRO A 393 23.07 -10.79 -57.56
C PRO A 393 22.95 -11.33 -56.13
N CYS A 394 21.71 -11.52 -55.67
CA CYS A 394 21.43 -12.40 -54.53
C CYS A 394 21.73 -13.85 -54.94
N THR A 395 22.43 -14.60 -54.09
CA THR A 395 22.88 -15.96 -54.40
C THR A 395 22.28 -17.03 -53.50
N LYS A 396 21.84 -16.68 -52.28
CA LYS A 396 21.21 -17.62 -51.35
C LYS A 396 20.33 -16.94 -50.31
N VAL A 397 19.47 -17.70 -49.65
CA VAL A 397 18.69 -17.30 -48.45
C VAL A 397 19.53 -17.51 -47.19
N VAL A 398 19.60 -16.53 -46.29
CA VAL A 398 20.44 -16.59 -45.08
C VAL A 398 19.69 -16.39 -43.75
N ASP A 399 18.48 -15.84 -43.80
CA ASP A 399 17.61 -15.74 -42.62
C ASP A 399 16.17 -16.11 -43.01
N VAL A 400 15.54 -16.93 -42.17
CA VAL A 400 14.15 -17.40 -42.32
C VAL A 400 13.34 -17.24 -41.04
N LYS A 401 13.94 -16.72 -39.95
CA LYS A 401 13.36 -16.73 -38.60
C LYS A 401 12.01 -16.02 -38.52
N GLY A 402 11.86 -14.92 -39.26
CA GLY A 402 10.62 -14.16 -39.29
C GLY A 402 9.44 -14.85 -40.00
N SER A 403 9.67 -16.01 -40.62
CA SER A 403 8.67 -16.76 -41.39
C SER A 403 8.34 -18.13 -40.76
N LEU A 404 8.81 -18.42 -39.55
CA LEU A 404 8.68 -19.73 -38.92
C LEU A 404 7.33 -19.93 -38.19
N SER A 405 6.77 -21.12 -38.32
CA SER A 405 5.64 -21.58 -37.50
C SER A 405 5.98 -21.62 -36.01
N GLN A 406 4.96 -21.62 -35.15
CA GLN A 406 5.12 -21.82 -33.70
C GLN A 406 5.30 -23.30 -33.35
N LYS A 407 4.68 -24.19 -34.13
CA LYS A 407 4.77 -25.65 -33.93
C LYS A 407 5.76 -26.26 -34.89
N LYS A 408 6.54 -27.22 -34.38
CA LYS A 408 7.47 -28.00 -35.18
C LYS A 408 6.76 -29.14 -35.89
N VAL A 409 7.24 -29.44 -37.09
CA VAL A 409 6.90 -30.60 -37.92
C VAL A 409 8.22 -31.29 -38.21
N ASN A 410 8.34 -32.57 -37.84
CA ASN A 410 9.61 -33.32 -37.99
C ASN A 410 10.82 -32.63 -37.33
N ASN A 411 10.62 -32.14 -36.09
CA ASN A 411 11.59 -31.40 -35.28
C ASN A 411 12.08 -30.05 -35.86
N GLU A 412 11.46 -29.53 -36.92
CA GLU A 412 11.75 -28.20 -37.49
C GLU A 412 10.49 -27.34 -37.66
N TYR A 413 10.66 -26.03 -37.74
CA TYR A 413 9.53 -25.14 -38.00
C TYR A 413 9.17 -25.11 -39.49
N ALA A 414 7.88 -25.02 -39.79
CA ALA A 414 7.39 -24.85 -41.16
C ALA A 414 7.53 -23.38 -41.60
N ILE A 415 7.78 -23.16 -42.90
CA ILE A 415 7.83 -21.82 -43.49
C ILE A 415 6.42 -21.33 -43.81
N LEU A 416 6.06 -20.13 -43.36
CA LEU A 416 4.74 -19.51 -43.54
C LEU A 416 4.75 -18.49 -44.69
N GLN A 417 3.92 -18.71 -45.71
CA GLN A 417 3.92 -17.93 -46.95
C GLN A 417 3.63 -16.44 -46.74
N GLU A 418 2.70 -16.13 -45.83
CA GLU A 418 2.26 -14.78 -45.54
C GLU A 418 3.34 -13.94 -44.84
N LEU A 419 4.36 -14.59 -44.29
CA LEU A 419 5.48 -13.94 -43.58
C LEU A 419 6.80 -14.04 -44.36
N ILE A 420 6.75 -14.47 -45.62
CA ILE A 420 7.96 -14.74 -46.40
C ILE A 420 8.84 -13.50 -46.62
N SER A 421 8.24 -12.30 -46.51
CA SER A 421 8.95 -11.02 -46.60
C SER A 421 9.93 -10.79 -45.45
N ALA A 422 9.80 -11.56 -44.36
CA ALA A 422 10.75 -11.54 -43.26
C ALA A 422 11.95 -12.48 -43.47
N CYS A 423 11.94 -13.30 -44.54
CA CYS A 423 13.12 -14.04 -44.97
C CYS A 423 14.06 -13.13 -45.75
N VAL A 424 15.38 -13.29 -45.58
CA VAL A 424 16.40 -12.38 -46.12
C VAL A 424 17.46 -13.12 -46.92
N THR A 425 17.90 -12.54 -48.03
CA THR A 425 19.00 -13.03 -48.86
C THR A 425 20.37 -12.71 -48.28
N ASP A 426 21.42 -13.34 -48.80
CA ASP A 426 22.84 -13.04 -48.50
C ASP A 426 23.24 -11.57 -48.71
N LYS A 427 22.41 -10.80 -49.43
CA LYS A 427 22.60 -9.37 -49.69
C LYS A 427 21.71 -8.47 -48.83
N GLY A 428 20.97 -9.02 -47.86
CA GLY A 428 20.15 -8.26 -46.94
C GLY A 428 18.77 -7.85 -47.48
N TYR A 429 18.30 -8.49 -48.57
CA TYR A 429 17.02 -8.14 -49.20
C TYR A 429 15.93 -9.16 -48.92
N PRO A 430 14.66 -8.74 -48.81
CA PRO A 430 13.56 -9.64 -48.51
C PRO A 430 13.16 -10.54 -49.70
N LEU A 431 12.44 -11.61 -49.39
CA LEU A 431 11.80 -12.49 -50.37
C LEU A 431 10.32 -12.12 -50.59
N LYS A 432 9.75 -12.62 -51.68
CA LYS A 432 8.33 -12.52 -52.03
C LYS A 432 7.86 -13.85 -52.63
N VAL A 433 6.62 -14.24 -52.33
CA VAL A 433 5.99 -15.44 -52.87
C VAL A 433 4.61 -15.09 -53.40
N SER A 434 4.18 -15.77 -54.47
CA SER A 434 2.77 -15.77 -54.85
C SER A 434 1.99 -16.68 -53.90
N PHE A 435 1.10 -16.07 -53.13
CA PHE A 435 0.28 -16.79 -52.16
C PHE A 435 -0.56 -17.89 -52.83
N VAL A 436 -0.50 -19.11 -52.27
CA VAL A 436 -1.34 -20.25 -52.66
C VAL A 436 -1.91 -20.87 -51.39
N PRO A 437 -3.24 -20.93 -51.20
CA PRO A 437 -3.83 -21.58 -50.03
C PRO A 437 -3.44 -23.06 -49.93
N THR A 438 -2.99 -23.48 -48.75
CA THR A 438 -2.65 -24.87 -48.43
C THR A 438 -3.52 -25.49 -47.34
N LYS A 439 -3.63 -26.82 -47.32
CA LYS A 439 -4.27 -27.60 -46.25
C LYS A 439 -3.50 -27.53 -44.93
N PHE A 440 -2.18 -27.41 -44.99
CA PHE A 440 -1.34 -27.22 -43.81
C PHE A 440 -1.35 -25.76 -43.40
N LYS A 441 -1.91 -25.50 -42.22
CA LYS A 441 -1.96 -24.17 -41.61
C LYS A 441 -1.40 -24.21 -40.20
N PHE A 442 -0.58 -23.23 -39.86
CA PHE A 442 0.12 -23.18 -38.58
C PHE A 442 -0.05 -21.83 -37.90
N ASP A 443 0.04 -21.86 -36.59
CA ASP A 443 0.16 -20.67 -35.75
C ASP A 443 1.52 -20.01 -35.99
N HIS A 444 1.61 -18.68 -36.05
CA HIS A 444 2.89 -17.97 -36.16
C HIS A 444 3.63 -17.90 -34.82
N SER A 445 4.96 -17.90 -34.83
CA SER A 445 5.79 -17.81 -33.62
C SER A 445 6.03 -16.37 -33.13
N PHE A 446 5.54 -15.35 -33.84
CA PHE A 446 5.93 -13.94 -33.66
C PHE A 446 4.79 -13.09 -33.05
N ASN A 447 5.12 -12.14 -32.16
CA ASN A 447 4.16 -11.17 -31.61
C ASN A 447 3.77 -10.15 -32.70
N PRO A 448 2.48 -10.03 -33.10
CA PRO A 448 2.07 -9.12 -34.18
C PRO A 448 2.42 -7.65 -33.95
N LYS A 449 2.68 -7.25 -32.69
CA LYS A 449 3.12 -5.89 -32.34
C LYS A 449 4.51 -5.55 -32.89
N ASP A 450 5.36 -6.54 -33.13
CA ASP A 450 6.73 -6.31 -33.60
C ASP A 450 6.87 -6.47 -35.13
N GLY A 451 5.88 -7.07 -35.80
CA GLY A 451 5.96 -7.44 -37.23
C GLY A 451 5.12 -6.63 -38.22
N LEU A 452 4.17 -5.80 -37.77
CA LEU A 452 3.24 -5.08 -38.67
C LEU A 452 3.31 -3.54 -38.59
N ALA A 453 4.19 -2.97 -37.75
CA ALA A 453 4.37 -1.53 -37.68
C ALA A 453 5.46 -1.03 -38.66
N LYS A 454 5.14 -1.00 -39.96
CA LYS A 454 5.69 -0.01 -40.94
C LYS A 454 5.07 -0.15 -42.33
N GLN A 455 3.76 0.01 -42.40
CA GLN A 455 3.13 0.61 -43.57
C GLN A 455 2.11 1.63 -43.12
N ASN A 456 2.61 2.79 -42.68
CA ASN A 456 2.01 4.07 -43.01
C ASN A 456 3.07 5.15 -42.83
N LYS A 457 3.20 6.00 -43.85
CA LYS A 457 3.97 7.24 -43.82
C LYS A 457 3.26 8.22 -42.86
N ASN A 458 3.39 8.01 -41.56
CA ASN A 458 3.16 9.10 -40.63
C ASN A 458 4.48 9.86 -40.54
N GLN A 459 4.52 11.04 -41.16
CA GLN A 459 5.53 12.03 -40.85
C GLN A 459 5.51 12.23 -39.33
N THR A 460 6.53 11.71 -38.63
CA THR A 460 6.71 11.89 -37.20
C THR A 460 7.12 13.35 -37.00
N LYS A 461 6.15 14.24 -36.76
CA LYS A 461 6.47 15.65 -36.49
C LYS A 461 7.33 15.69 -35.22
N LEU A 462 8.55 16.21 -35.33
CA LEU A 462 9.42 16.44 -34.17
C LEU A 462 8.88 17.63 -33.38
N LYS A 463 8.98 17.54 -32.06
CA LYS A 463 8.60 18.57 -31.09
C LYS A 463 9.86 19.04 -30.36
N GLU A 464 9.80 20.22 -29.76
CA GLU A 464 10.89 20.82 -28.97
C GLU A 464 11.14 20.00 -27.70
N PRO A 465 12.34 19.42 -27.52
CA PRO A 465 12.68 18.70 -26.29
C PRO A 465 13.11 19.67 -25.20
N LYS A 466 12.50 19.56 -24.01
CA LYS A 466 12.86 20.40 -22.86
C LYS A 466 13.27 19.58 -21.65
N LEU A 467 14.15 20.16 -20.83
CA LEU A 467 14.55 19.60 -19.55
C LEU A 467 14.18 20.57 -18.44
N ARG A 468 13.47 20.10 -17.42
CA ARG A 468 12.96 20.95 -16.34
C ARG A 468 13.42 20.50 -14.96
N MET A 469 13.87 21.45 -14.15
CA MET A 469 14.30 21.20 -12.78
C MET A 469 13.29 21.74 -11.77
N TYR A 470 12.90 20.89 -10.82
CA TYR A 470 12.16 21.26 -9.63
C TYR A 470 13.11 21.33 -8.43
N TYR A 471 13.27 22.51 -7.84
CA TYR A 471 14.09 22.72 -6.66
C TYR A 471 13.21 22.94 -5.43
N LYS A 472 13.31 22.05 -4.44
CA LYS A 472 12.39 21.99 -3.30
C LYS A 472 13.15 21.68 -2.01
N GLU A 473 12.58 22.03 -0.87
CA GLU A 473 13.14 21.62 0.42
C GLU A 473 13.00 20.12 0.63
N HIS A 474 11.80 19.61 0.38
CA HIS A 474 11.48 18.20 0.54
C HIS A 474 10.48 17.76 -0.54
N LYS A 475 10.38 16.46 -0.80
CA LYS A 475 9.56 15.91 -1.90
C LYS A 475 8.08 16.30 -1.86
N TYR A 476 7.54 16.63 -0.68
CA TYR A 476 6.14 17.01 -0.48
C TYR A 476 5.86 18.52 -0.61
N GLN A 477 6.87 19.36 -0.85
CA GLN A 477 6.66 20.80 -0.97
C GLN A 477 5.91 21.07 -2.28
N LYS A 478 4.80 21.82 -2.20
CA LYS A 478 3.99 22.12 -3.37
C LYS A 478 4.65 23.17 -4.25
N ASP A 479 5.10 24.25 -3.62
CA ASP A 479 5.84 25.34 -4.24
C ASP A 479 7.30 24.96 -4.50
N ASN A 480 7.88 25.56 -5.53
CA ASN A 480 9.30 25.47 -5.81
C ASN A 480 10.05 26.61 -5.13
N LEU A 481 11.21 26.29 -4.58
CA LEU A 481 12.11 27.27 -3.98
C LEU A 481 12.61 28.25 -5.04
N LEU A 482 12.59 29.53 -4.69
CA LEU A 482 13.04 30.59 -5.57
C LEU A 482 14.57 30.52 -5.73
N ILE A 483 15.03 30.26 -6.96
CA ILE A 483 16.45 30.34 -7.31
C ILE A 483 16.73 31.73 -7.87
N THR A 484 17.33 32.59 -7.06
CA THR A 484 17.73 33.95 -7.50
C THR A 484 19.12 33.99 -8.10
N ASN A 485 20.00 33.06 -7.71
CA ASN A 485 21.38 32.96 -8.18
C ASN A 485 21.73 31.49 -8.45
N LEU A 486 22.39 31.21 -9.58
CA LEU A 486 23.00 29.91 -9.85
C LEU A 486 24.31 30.09 -10.64
N TYR A 487 25.24 29.15 -10.48
CA TYR A 487 26.42 29.09 -11.34
C TYR A 487 26.27 27.94 -12.34
N LEU A 488 26.42 28.23 -13.64
CA LEU A 488 26.57 27.23 -14.68
C LEU A 488 28.04 27.22 -15.11
N ASN A 489 28.75 26.11 -14.90
CA ASN A 489 30.16 25.97 -15.28
C ASN A 489 31.01 27.19 -14.86
N ASP A 490 30.84 27.63 -13.62
CA ASP A 490 31.49 28.81 -13.01
C ASP A 490 31.00 30.19 -13.49
N THR A 491 30.04 30.25 -14.42
CA THR A 491 29.39 31.48 -14.85
C THR A 491 28.16 31.77 -13.98
N LEU A 492 28.11 32.94 -13.35
CA LEU A 492 27.01 33.36 -12.48
C LEU A 492 25.81 33.89 -13.29
N TYR A 493 24.63 33.34 -13.01
CA TYR A 493 23.34 33.82 -13.47
C TYR A 493 22.55 34.35 -12.26
N GLN A 494 22.03 35.58 -12.37
CA GLN A 494 21.28 36.24 -11.29
C GLN A 494 19.98 36.84 -11.82
N ASN A 495 18.89 36.64 -11.08
CA ASN A 495 17.63 37.32 -11.28
C ASN A 495 16.90 37.45 -9.93
N GLU A 496 16.67 38.68 -9.49
CA GLU A 496 15.99 38.96 -8.22
C GLU A 496 14.54 38.43 -8.18
N GLN A 497 13.89 38.30 -9.34
CA GLN A 497 12.55 37.73 -9.48
C GLN A 497 12.56 36.20 -9.65
N GLY A 498 13.73 35.58 -9.51
CA GLY A 498 13.99 34.15 -9.74
C GLY A 498 14.35 33.83 -11.18
N LEU A 499 15.08 32.74 -11.39
CA LEU A 499 15.43 32.19 -12.70
C LEU A 499 14.40 31.14 -13.13
N ASP A 500 13.85 31.26 -14.35
CA ASP A 500 12.83 30.38 -14.94
C ASP A 500 13.34 29.61 -16.16
N GLN A 501 14.36 30.14 -16.83
CA GLN A 501 14.95 29.50 -17.99
C GLN A 501 16.45 29.74 -18.06
N LEU A 502 17.16 28.74 -18.57
CA LEU A 502 18.59 28.76 -18.88
C LEU A 502 18.79 28.06 -20.23
N GLU A 503 19.48 28.70 -21.17
CA GLU A 503 19.86 28.05 -22.42
C GLU A 503 21.26 27.45 -22.23
N LEU A 504 21.39 26.12 -22.30
CA LEU A 504 22.68 25.45 -22.29
C LEU A 504 23.13 25.28 -23.74
N SER A 505 24.23 25.90 -24.12
CA SER A 505 24.80 25.80 -25.45
C SER A 505 25.83 24.67 -25.55
N LYS A 506 26.30 24.39 -26.77
CA LYS A 506 27.35 23.40 -27.00
C LYS A 506 28.64 23.69 -26.21
N ASN A 507 28.93 24.96 -25.94
CA ASN A 507 30.13 25.36 -25.21
C ASN A 507 30.00 25.10 -23.70
N ASP A 508 28.78 24.96 -23.20
CA ASP A 508 28.48 24.63 -21.80
C ASP A 508 28.49 23.11 -21.55
N LEU A 509 28.67 22.32 -22.61
CA LEU A 509 28.68 20.85 -22.58
C LEU A 509 30.11 20.33 -22.73
N PHE A 510 30.76 20.06 -21.62
CA PHE A 510 32.12 19.51 -21.57
C PHE A 510 32.12 18.00 -21.80
N ASP A 511 33.26 17.44 -22.20
CA ASP A 511 33.42 15.99 -22.21
C ASP A 511 33.38 15.45 -20.77
N LEU A 512 32.68 14.33 -20.57
CA LEU A 512 32.59 13.66 -19.28
C LEU A 512 33.98 13.21 -18.82
N ASN A 513 34.47 13.80 -17.72
CA ASN A 513 35.84 13.57 -17.23
C ASN A 513 35.92 12.48 -16.15
N ASP A 514 34.81 12.12 -15.51
CA ASP A 514 34.78 11.03 -14.54
C ASP A 514 35.03 9.70 -15.25
N VAL A 515 36.24 9.17 -15.12
CA VAL A 515 36.70 7.96 -15.81
C VAL A 515 35.88 6.74 -15.45
N ASN A 516 35.46 6.61 -14.18
CA ASN A 516 34.68 5.47 -13.72
C ASN A 516 33.28 5.51 -14.34
N MET A 517 32.61 6.66 -14.23
CA MET A 517 31.29 6.85 -14.82
C MET A 517 31.32 6.71 -16.34
N LEU A 518 32.33 7.29 -17.01
CA LEU A 518 32.50 7.18 -18.46
C LEU A 518 32.71 5.72 -18.91
N ASN A 519 33.47 4.92 -18.15
CA ASN A 519 33.69 3.51 -18.47
C ASN A 519 32.42 2.69 -18.32
N THR A 520 31.65 2.91 -17.25
CA THR A 520 30.34 2.28 -17.05
C THR A 520 29.41 2.61 -18.21
N LEU A 521 29.27 3.90 -18.56
CA LEU A 521 28.41 4.31 -19.66
C LEU A 521 28.88 3.77 -21.03
N LYS A 522 30.19 3.61 -21.26
CA LYS A 522 30.71 2.98 -22.50
C LYS A 522 30.49 1.48 -22.60
N GLN A 523 30.26 0.79 -21.49
CA GLN A 523 29.89 -0.63 -21.52
C GLN A 523 28.44 -0.80 -21.98
N ASP A 524 27.56 0.07 -21.50
CA ASP A 524 26.12 -0.01 -21.77
C ASP A 524 25.71 0.69 -23.08
N PHE A 525 26.48 1.69 -23.53
CA PHE A 525 26.22 2.46 -24.74
C PHE A 525 27.35 2.34 -25.77
N SER A 526 26.99 2.17 -27.05
CA SER A 526 27.95 1.94 -28.14
C SER A 526 28.83 3.16 -28.44
N LYS A 527 29.83 2.99 -29.33
CA LYS A 527 30.66 4.11 -29.83
C LYS A 527 29.88 5.19 -30.61
N ASP A 528 28.60 4.93 -30.91
CA ASP A 528 27.71 5.85 -31.63
C ASP A 528 27.10 6.95 -30.74
N TYR A 529 27.53 7.06 -29.49
CA TYR A 529 27.11 8.09 -28.54
C TYR A 529 28.27 9.03 -28.17
N ASP A 530 27.92 10.28 -27.86
CA ASP A 530 28.78 11.25 -27.18
C ASP A 530 28.36 11.37 -25.73
N PHE A 531 29.32 11.54 -24.82
CA PHE A 531 29.08 11.67 -23.38
C PHE A 531 29.51 13.06 -22.95
N LYS A 532 28.55 13.88 -22.52
CA LYS A 532 28.77 15.28 -22.15
C LYS A 532 28.33 15.54 -20.72
N GLU A 533 28.96 16.51 -20.07
CA GLU A 533 28.61 16.97 -18.72
C GLU A 533 28.46 18.51 -18.67
N CYS A 534 27.56 19.00 -17.83
CA CYS A 534 27.58 20.37 -17.35
C CYS A 534 27.36 20.41 -15.84
N LYS A 535 27.82 21.48 -15.20
CA LYS A 535 27.77 21.65 -13.75
C LYS A 535 26.91 22.84 -13.39
N ILE A 536 25.92 22.62 -12.54
CA ILE A 536 25.09 23.68 -11.96
C ILE A 536 25.34 23.72 -10.45
N THR A 537 25.74 24.88 -9.93
CA THR A 537 25.96 25.08 -8.48
C THR A 537 24.89 26.00 -7.91
N LEU A 538 24.24 25.55 -6.83
CA LEU A 538 23.11 26.17 -6.15
C LEU A 538 23.35 26.10 -4.63
N GLY A 539 23.91 27.15 -4.03
CA GLY A 539 24.29 27.12 -2.62
C GLY A 539 25.29 25.98 -2.34
N ALA A 540 24.94 25.07 -1.43
CA ALA A 540 25.74 23.88 -1.13
C ALA A 540 25.54 22.72 -2.12
N HIS A 541 24.66 22.85 -3.12
CA HIS A 541 24.37 21.78 -4.08
C HIS A 541 25.20 21.94 -5.35
N LEU A 542 25.90 20.88 -5.76
CA LEU A 542 26.58 20.77 -7.03
C LEU A 542 25.92 19.68 -7.87
N LEU A 543 25.20 20.08 -8.90
CA LEU A 543 24.55 19.18 -9.84
C LEU A 543 25.50 18.94 -11.01
N LYS A 544 25.88 17.68 -11.23
CA LYS A 544 26.56 17.22 -12.44
C LYS A 544 25.51 16.56 -13.33
N LEU A 545 25.08 17.29 -14.36
CA LEU A 545 24.13 16.80 -15.35
C LEU A 545 24.91 16.14 -16.50
N ILE A 546 24.62 14.86 -16.76
CA ILE A 546 25.36 14.05 -17.73
C ILE A 546 24.42 13.64 -18.85
N PHE A 547 24.84 13.87 -20.09
CA PHE A 547 24.05 13.66 -21.29
C PHE A 547 24.70 12.63 -22.20
N ILE A 548 23.94 11.58 -22.51
CA ILE A 548 24.31 10.54 -23.47
C ILE A 548 23.62 10.89 -24.79
N ILE A 549 24.38 11.38 -25.77
CA ILE A 549 23.86 11.99 -27.00
C ILE A 549 24.08 11.04 -28.18
N PRO A 550 23.02 10.50 -28.80
CA PRO A 550 23.18 9.69 -30.02
C PRO A 550 23.73 10.53 -31.18
N LYS A 551 24.82 10.07 -31.81
CA LYS A 551 25.43 10.74 -32.99
C LYS A 551 24.56 10.66 -34.24
N ASN A 552 23.72 9.63 -34.32
CA ASN A 552 22.94 9.31 -35.50
C ASN A 552 21.44 9.46 -35.25
N ILE A 553 20.77 10.18 -36.14
CA ILE A 553 19.31 10.27 -36.12
C ILE A 553 18.74 8.97 -36.67
N ALA A 554 17.84 8.36 -35.90
CA ALA A 554 17.12 7.15 -36.29
C ALA A 554 16.46 7.33 -37.66
N LYS A 555 16.47 6.28 -38.50
CA LYS A 555 15.94 6.35 -39.88
C LYS A 555 14.51 6.92 -39.97
N VAL A 556 13.69 6.68 -38.94
CA VAL A 556 12.30 7.15 -38.84
C VAL A 556 12.18 8.66 -38.68
N HIS A 557 13.15 9.34 -38.06
CA HIS A 557 13.14 10.78 -37.83
C HIS A 557 13.96 11.57 -38.86
N LYS A 558 14.66 10.90 -39.79
CA LYS A 558 15.56 11.56 -40.76
C LYS A 558 14.86 12.56 -41.70
N SER A 559 13.61 12.29 -42.09
CA SER A 559 12.83 13.21 -42.93
C SER A 559 12.34 14.40 -42.11
N ALA A 560 11.70 14.14 -40.97
CA ALA A 560 11.19 15.18 -40.08
C ALA A 560 12.29 16.10 -39.55
N TYR A 561 13.48 15.56 -39.24
CA TYR A 561 14.62 16.36 -38.80
C TYR A 561 15.15 17.32 -39.87
N LYS A 562 15.00 17.01 -41.17
CA LYS A 562 15.41 17.94 -42.23
C LYS A 562 14.59 19.23 -42.21
N GLU A 563 13.31 19.10 -41.85
CA GLU A 563 12.31 20.17 -41.82
C GLU A 563 12.09 20.74 -40.40
N PHE A 564 12.73 20.18 -39.38
CA PHE A 564 12.61 20.66 -38.00
C PHE A 564 13.33 22.00 -37.85
N GLU A 565 12.66 22.97 -37.22
CA GLU A 565 13.17 24.34 -37.03
C GLU A 565 14.34 24.36 -36.03
N TYR A 566 14.20 23.63 -34.92
CA TYR A 566 15.16 23.61 -33.80
C TYR A 566 16.15 22.45 -33.87
N LYS A 567 16.90 22.36 -34.97
CA LYS A 567 17.85 21.24 -35.21
C LYS A 567 18.92 21.11 -34.13
N ASP A 568 19.30 22.22 -33.52
CA ASP A 568 20.26 22.31 -32.43
C ASP A 568 19.75 21.70 -31.11
N LEU A 569 18.44 21.62 -30.88
CA LEU A 569 17.85 20.85 -29.77
C LEU A 569 17.90 19.33 -30.00
N GLY A 570 18.14 18.87 -31.24
CA GLY A 570 18.24 17.46 -31.60
C GLY A 570 16.89 16.76 -31.87
N ALA A 571 16.94 15.49 -32.24
CA ALA A 571 15.75 14.68 -32.57
C ALA A 571 15.45 13.65 -31.48
N GLY A 572 14.30 13.79 -30.81
CA GLY A 572 13.84 12.90 -29.75
C GLY A 572 13.41 13.68 -28.51
N CYS A 573 13.33 13.00 -27.37
CA CYS A 573 13.09 13.59 -26.05
C CYS A 573 14.19 13.17 -25.08
N PHE A 574 14.30 13.90 -23.97
CA PHE A 574 15.15 13.50 -22.85
C PHE A 574 14.50 12.34 -22.08
N LYS A 575 15.33 11.43 -21.56
CA LYS A 575 14.89 10.36 -20.66
C LYS A 575 15.89 10.19 -19.53
N GLU A 576 15.41 10.24 -18.29
CA GLU A 576 16.21 9.93 -17.10
C GLU A 576 16.64 8.45 -17.08
N LEU A 577 17.89 8.23 -16.72
CA LEU A 577 18.49 6.91 -16.50
C LEU A 577 18.82 6.78 -15.01
N PHE A 578 17.78 6.49 -14.22
CA PHE A 578 17.82 6.45 -12.76
C PHE A 578 18.89 5.49 -12.21
N GLU A 579 19.21 4.43 -12.95
CA GLU A 579 20.23 3.45 -12.60
C GLU A 579 21.64 4.05 -12.45
N TYR A 580 21.91 5.21 -13.06
CA TYR A 580 23.20 5.91 -12.95
C TYR A 580 23.15 7.14 -12.02
N HIS A 581 22.01 7.43 -11.39
CA HIS A 581 21.90 8.55 -10.46
C HIS A 581 22.67 8.27 -9.18
N GLN A 582 23.39 9.28 -8.68
CA GLN A 582 24.16 9.19 -7.44
C GLN A 582 24.06 10.50 -6.68
N ASP A 583 23.89 10.43 -5.37
CA ASP A 583 23.92 11.59 -4.48
C ASP A 583 24.90 11.30 -3.35
N TYR A 584 25.87 12.20 -3.10
CA TYR A 584 26.86 12.06 -2.04
C TYR A 584 27.37 13.43 -1.57
N ARG A 585 28.04 13.46 -0.42
CA ARG A 585 28.65 14.68 0.12
C ARG A 585 30.16 14.66 -0.08
N GLU A 586 30.73 15.77 -0.53
CA GLU A 586 32.18 15.96 -0.67
C GLU A 586 32.54 17.41 -0.32
N ASN A 587 33.44 17.61 0.65
CA ASN A 587 33.97 18.93 1.04
C ASN A 587 32.88 20.01 1.16
N GLU A 588 31.88 19.76 2.01
CA GLU A 588 30.70 20.60 2.30
C GLU A 588 29.64 20.71 1.18
N ASN A 589 29.95 20.25 -0.04
CA ASN A 589 28.99 20.23 -1.13
C ASN A 589 28.18 18.93 -1.14
N ILE A 590 26.89 19.03 -1.48
CA ILE A 590 26.02 17.92 -1.83
C ILE A 590 26.09 17.77 -3.34
N ILE A 591 26.70 16.69 -3.81
CA ILE A 591 26.89 16.40 -5.22
C ILE A 591 25.75 15.52 -5.71
N HIS A 592 25.08 15.97 -6.77
CA HIS A 592 24.00 15.27 -7.45
C HIS A 592 24.43 14.87 -8.86
N HIS A 593 24.54 13.57 -9.13
CA HIS A 593 24.70 13.05 -10.48
C HIS A 593 23.31 12.73 -11.05
N ARG A 594 22.96 13.37 -12.17
CA ARG A 594 21.73 13.11 -12.92
C ARG A 594 22.11 12.78 -14.36
N VAL A 595 21.63 11.64 -14.86
CA VAL A 595 22.09 11.08 -16.14
C VAL A 595 20.90 10.94 -17.08
N PHE A 596 21.03 11.50 -18.28
CA PHE A 596 19.96 11.56 -19.26
C PHE A 596 20.40 10.97 -20.60
N LEU A 597 19.53 10.16 -21.20
CA LEU A 597 19.57 9.91 -22.63
C LEU A 597 19.00 11.14 -23.34
N ALA A 598 19.83 11.81 -24.14
CA ALA A 598 19.49 13.07 -24.79
C ALA A 598 18.96 12.87 -26.21
N PRO A 599 18.28 13.87 -26.80
CA PRO A 599 17.91 13.87 -28.21
C PRO A 599 19.11 13.65 -29.14
N ALA A 600 18.90 12.94 -30.25
CA ALA A 600 19.98 12.65 -31.20
C ALA A 600 20.53 13.93 -31.83
N LYS A 601 21.86 14.07 -31.86
CA LYS A 601 22.60 15.26 -32.32
C LYS A 601 22.31 16.56 -31.56
N MET A 602 21.79 16.48 -30.33
CA MET A 602 21.60 17.64 -29.47
C MET A 602 22.90 18.45 -29.31
N GLN A 603 22.79 19.76 -29.48
CA GLN A 603 23.85 20.76 -29.27
C GLN A 603 23.43 21.85 -28.30
N LYS A 604 22.13 22.03 -28.09
CA LYS A 604 21.55 22.96 -27.14
C LYS A 604 20.49 22.29 -26.29
N ILE A 605 20.27 22.80 -25.08
CA ILE A 605 19.23 22.35 -24.17
C ILE A 605 18.43 23.57 -23.72
N GLU A 606 17.12 23.48 -23.89
CA GLU A 606 16.19 24.37 -23.22
C GLU A 606 15.98 23.86 -21.79
N PHE A 607 16.59 24.56 -20.82
CA PHE A 607 16.56 24.17 -19.41
C PHE A 607 15.61 25.09 -18.64
N GLU A 608 14.48 24.54 -18.18
CA GLU A 608 13.47 25.28 -17.42
C GLU A 608 13.67 25.06 -15.91
N ILE A 609 13.42 26.11 -15.12
CA ILE A 609 13.47 26.08 -13.66
C ILE A 609 12.09 26.43 -13.14
N ALA A 610 11.46 25.49 -12.42
CA ALA A 610 10.14 25.69 -11.88
C ALA A 610 10.16 26.72 -10.73
N LYS A 611 9.12 27.57 -10.63
CA LYS A 611 9.01 28.64 -9.62
C LYS A 611 7.66 28.64 -8.92
N GLY A 612 7.65 28.84 -7.60
CA GLY A 612 6.42 29.03 -6.84
C GLY A 612 5.42 27.88 -7.03
N LEU A 613 4.12 28.20 -6.98
CA LEU A 613 3.03 27.26 -7.25
C LEU A 613 2.84 27.08 -8.76
N ASP A 614 3.74 26.31 -9.35
CA ASP A 614 3.79 26.04 -10.78
C ASP A 614 2.79 24.91 -11.11
N GLU A 615 1.64 25.25 -11.69
CA GLU A 615 0.65 24.28 -12.21
C GLU A 615 1.02 23.85 -13.63
N TRP A 616 2.10 23.07 -13.77
CA TRP A 616 2.46 22.56 -15.08
C TRP A 616 1.86 21.18 -15.33
N LEU A 617 1.08 21.05 -16.42
CA LEU A 617 0.36 19.86 -16.85
C LEU A 617 1.26 19.01 -17.77
N ASP A 618 1.29 17.69 -17.57
CA ASP A 618 2.04 16.67 -18.33
C ASP A 618 2.09 16.92 -19.87
N ASP A 619 3.08 17.66 -20.38
CA ASP A 619 3.47 17.58 -21.80
C ASP A 619 4.52 16.48 -21.96
N GLU A 620 4.21 15.49 -22.79
CA GLU A 620 5.02 14.30 -23.08
C GLU A 620 6.46 14.61 -23.55
N ASN A 621 6.81 15.87 -23.85
CA ASN A 621 8.10 16.29 -24.40
C ASN A 621 9.01 17.01 -23.39
N VAL A 622 8.54 17.21 -22.15
CA VAL A 622 9.35 17.78 -21.07
C VAL A 622 9.78 16.67 -20.13
N CYS A 623 11.08 16.43 -20.05
CA CYS A 623 11.65 15.59 -19.02
C CYS A 623 11.90 16.44 -17.79
N SER A 624 11.56 15.95 -16.60
CA SER A 624 11.70 16.74 -15.37
C SER A 624 12.29 15.96 -14.23
N PHE A 625 13.12 16.61 -13.41
CA PHE A 625 13.81 16.00 -12.28
C PHE A 625 13.79 16.90 -11.04
N ASN A 626 13.91 16.28 -9.85
CA ASN A 626 13.83 16.97 -8.56
C ASN A 626 15.19 17.07 -7.87
N ILE A 627 15.42 18.21 -7.20
CA ILE A 627 16.55 18.47 -6.31
C ILE A 627 15.98 18.90 -4.95
N LEU A 628 16.33 18.15 -3.90
CA LEU A 628 15.76 18.29 -2.56
C LEU A 628 16.84 18.75 -1.57
N THR A 629 16.56 19.74 -0.72
CA THR A 629 17.57 20.30 0.20
C THR A 629 17.60 19.67 1.59
N LYS A 630 16.48 19.18 2.13
CA LYS A 630 16.35 18.65 3.50
C LYS A 630 16.27 17.12 3.60
N ASP A 631 15.94 16.43 2.51
CA ASP A 631 15.68 14.98 2.52
C ASP A 631 16.95 14.10 2.56
N TYR A 632 18.17 14.66 2.69
CA TYR A 632 19.42 13.91 2.53
C TYR A 632 20.19 13.58 3.81
N PHE A 633 19.87 14.12 5.00
CA PHE A 633 20.63 13.80 6.22
C PHE A 633 19.76 13.67 7.47
N LYS A 634 19.72 12.44 8.01
CA LYS A 634 19.45 12.14 9.41
C LYS A 634 20.72 12.40 10.23
N ALA A 635 20.78 13.48 11.00
CA ALA A 635 21.61 13.56 12.22
C ALA A 635 21.23 14.80 13.04
N ASN A 636 21.06 14.61 14.34
CA ASN A 636 21.03 15.67 15.34
C ASN A 636 22.36 16.45 15.29
N ASP A 637 22.29 17.78 15.35
CA ASP A 637 23.16 18.56 16.22
C ASP A 637 22.34 19.72 16.79
N LYS A 638 22.29 19.77 18.12
CA LYS A 638 22.09 21.01 18.86
C LYS A 638 23.29 21.88 18.53
N ASP A 639 23.06 23.18 18.36
CA ASP A 639 23.98 24.19 17.82
C ASP A 639 23.88 24.20 16.28
N ILE A 640 23.31 25.21 15.64
CA ILE A 640 23.78 26.59 15.63
C ILE A 640 22.60 27.51 15.29
N LEU A 641 22.11 28.22 16.30
CA LEU A 641 21.70 29.62 16.16
C LEU A 641 22.87 30.42 16.73
N THR A 642 23.64 31.10 15.88
CA THR A 642 24.08 32.49 16.08
C THR A 642 24.92 32.95 14.89
N SER A 643 24.58 34.13 14.41
CA SER A 643 25.40 34.99 13.58
C SER A 643 26.73 35.37 14.26
N ASP A 644 27.69 35.73 13.41
CA ASP A 644 28.86 36.61 13.62
C ASP A 644 30.27 35.99 13.69
N ASN A 645 31.11 36.59 12.84
CA ASN A 645 32.59 36.72 12.85
C ASN A 645 33.46 35.75 12.03
N ILE A 646 33.86 36.25 10.84
CA ILE A 646 35.24 36.49 10.37
C ILE A 646 36.37 35.70 11.08
N LYS A 647 37.10 34.82 10.37
CA LYS A 647 38.51 34.97 9.89
C LYS A 647 39.20 33.61 9.58
N ASP A 648 39.80 33.57 8.39
CA ASP A 648 41.12 33.03 8.01
C ASP A 648 41.60 31.61 8.41
N ASN A 649 42.06 30.93 7.34
CA ASN A 649 43.35 30.24 7.17
C ASN A 649 43.47 28.69 7.30
N ILE A 650 43.63 28.08 6.11
CA ILE A 650 44.84 27.42 5.58
C ILE A 650 45.27 26.02 6.13
N ASN A 651 45.53 25.12 5.15
CA ASN A 651 46.49 23.98 5.11
C ASN A 651 46.12 22.64 5.79
N THR A 652 46.52 21.46 5.31
CA THR A 652 46.90 20.85 4.01
C THR A 652 47.13 19.35 4.29
N THR A 653 47.06 18.49 3.25
CA THR A 653 47.84 17.23 3.06
C THR A 653 47.64 16.03 4.01
N GLN A 654 47.79 14.75 3.63
CA GLN A 654 47.82 13.94 2.39
C GLN A 654 48.24 12.50 2.85
N THR A 655 47.73 11.44 2.18
CA THR A 655 48.41 10.13 1.88
C THR A 655 48.80 9.17 3.03
N ARG A 656 48.96 7.83 2.93
CA ARG A 656 49.03 6.75 1.90
C ARG A 656 49.06 5.39 2.68
N ILE A 657 48.36 4.31 2.30
CA ILE A 657 48.72 3.17 1.40
C ILE A 657 49.55 1.99 2.00
N ASN A 658 49.18 0.77 1.55
CA ASN A 658 49.85 -0.57 1.44
C ASN A 658 49.61 -1.61 2.55
N GLU A 659 49.04 -2.81 2.29
CA GLU A 659 49.32 -3.96 1.36
C GLU A 659 50.09 -5.08 2.10
N ASP A 660 49.57 -6.32 2.01
CA ASP A 660 50.39 -7.55 1.86
C ASP A 660 49.52 -8.78 1.49
N CYS A 661 50.05 -9.63 0.61
CA CYS A 661 49.48 -10.88 0.08
C CYS A 661 50.38 -12.09 0.42
N ASN A 662 49.80 -13.28 0.74
CA ASN A 662 49.84 -14.51 -0.11
C ASN A 662 49.66 -15.85 0.64
N ASN A 663 48.85 -16.71 -0.02
CA ASN A 663 48.84 -18.17 -0.17
C ASN A 663 48.59 -19.13 1.01
N THR A 664 47.45 -19.86 0.98
CA THR A 664 47.38 -21.30 0.63
C THR A 664 45.93 -21.86 0.62
N GLN A 665 45.70 -22.84 -0.27
CA GLN A 665 44.54 -23.76 -0.39
C GLN A 665 43.17 -23.14 -0.71
N GLU A 666 42.73 -23.32 -1.96
CA GLU A 666 41.34 -23.07 -2.38
C GLU A 666 40.39 -24.02 -1.64
N LEU A 667 39.82 -23.54 -0.54
CA LEU A 667 38.65 -24.11 0.08
C LEU A 667 37.44 -23.78 -0.81
N ILE A 668 36.75 -24.82 -1.29
CA ILE A 668 35.41 -24.64 -1.87
C ILE A 668 34.49 -24.24 -0.71
N LEU A 669 33.92 -23.04 -0.78
CA LEU A 669 32.99 -22.51 0.22
C LEU A 669 31.70 -23.36 0.27
N ASP A 670 31.08 -23.50 1.44
CA ASP A 670 29.91 -24.36 1.69
C ASP A 670 28.70 -24.06 0.79
N ASN A 671 28.64 -22.86 0.20
CA ASN A 671 27.60 -22.42 -0.72
C ASN A 671 27.99 -22.59 -2.21
N VAL A 672 29.06 -23.31 -2.53
CA VAL A 672 29.53 -23.49 -3.90
C VAL A 672 29.56 -24.98 -4.25
N ILE A 673 28.82 -25.37 -5.29
CA ILE A 673 28.95 -26.71 -5.90
C ILE A 673 29.84 -26.58 -7.14
N ARG A 674 31.01 -27.21 -7.11
CA ARG A 674 31.93 -27.28 -8.24
C ARG A 674 31.73 -28.61 -8.99
N ILE A 675 31.40 -28.54 -10.28
CA ILE A 675 31.28 -29.71 -11.18
C ILE A 675 32.45 -29.69 -12.15
N GLN A 676 33.30 -30.71 -12.10
CA GLN A 676 34.49 -30.84 -12.95
C GLN A 676 34.26 -31.80 -14.11
N THR A 677 34.89 -31.51 -15.26
CA THR A 677 34.89 -32.43 -16.39
C THR A 677 35.81 -33.63 -16.10
N GLN A 678 35.37 -34.83 -16.46
CA GLN A 678 36.12 -36.07 -16.19
C GLN A 678 37.32 -36.30 -17.13
N ASP A 679 37.54 -35.42 -18.09
CA ASP A 679 38.60 -35.55 -19.10
C ASP A 679 39.99 -35.10 -18.60
N GLY A 680 40.10 -34.68 -17.33
CA GLY A 680 41.36 -34.29 -16.71
C GLY A 680 41.92 -32.96 -17.22
N SER A 681 41.12 -32.18 -17.96
CA SER A 681 41.49 -30.86 -18.49
C SER A 681 41.61 -29.78 -17.41
N GLY A 682 41.08 -30.03 -16.22
CA GLY A 682 41.06 -29.07 -15.11
C GLY A 682 39.97 -28.00 -15.24
N GLU A 683 39.11 -28.08 -16.25
CA GLU A 683 37.96 -27.18 -16.40
C GLU A 683 36.83 -27.57 -15.44
N PHE A 684 36.25 -26.56 -14.79
CA PHE A 684 35.15 -26.74 -13.85
C PHE A 684 34.08 -25.67 -14.03
N ILE A 685 32.84 -26.02 -13.71
CA ILE A 685 31.73 -25.10 -13.55
C ILE A 685 31.45 -24.99 -12.05
N GLU A 686 31.56 -23.78 -11.52
CA GLU A 686 31.12 -23.47 -10.16
C GLU A 686 29.70 -22.92 -10.18
N ILE A 687 28.84 -23.58 -9.44
CA ILE A 687 27.49 -23.11 -9.15
C ILE A 687 27.52 -22.58 -7.73
N VAL A 688 27.64 -21.26 -7.62
CA VAL A 688 27.54 -20.54 -6.36
C VAL A 688 26.06 -20.39 -6.01
N PHE A 689 25.63 -21.09 -4.98
CA PHE A 689 24.34 -20.84 -4.34
C PHE A 689 24.47 -19.58 -3.49
N PRO A 690 23.47 -18.67 -3.50
CA PRO A 690 23.50 -17.52 -2.64
C PRO A 690 23.59 -18.00 -1.19
N SER A 691 24.67 -17.63 -0.50
CA SER A 691 24.71 -17.65 0.95
C SER A 691 23.54 -16.77 1.40
N GLN A 692 22.48 -17.40 1.91
CA GLN A 692 21.26 -16.80 2.47
C GLN A 692 20.90 -15.43 1.88
N LEU A 693 19.96 -15.40 0.91
CA LEU A 693 19.14 -14.24 0.53
C LEU A 693 19.59 -12.91 1.17
N GLU A 694 20.61 -12.26 0.59
CA GLU A 694 20.84 -10.85 0.89
C GLU A 694 19.72 -10.06 0.22
N LEU A 695 18.72 -9.73 1.04
CA LEU A 695 17.74 -8.68 0.80
C LEU A 695 18.50 -7.37 0.52
N ASN A 696 18.73 -7.06 -0.75
CA ASN A 696 19.15 -5.72 -1.19
C ASN A 696 17.96 -4.91 -1.71
N ASP A 697 16.82 -5.01 -1.02
CA ASP A 697 15.97 -3.83 -0.89
C ASP A 697 16.70 -2.88 0.06
N LYS A 698 16.90 -1.63 -0.37
CA LYS A 698 17.35 -0.54 0.52
C LYS A 698 16.61 -0.68 1.85
N PRO A 699 17.27 -0.55 3.02
CA PRO A 699 16.52 -0.48 4.25
C PRO A 699 15.49 0.65 4.08
N LEU A 700 14.21 0.30 4.24
CA LEU A 700 13.19 1.26 4.64
C LEU A 700 13.86 2.18 5.63
N GLU A 701 13.95 3.47 5.28
CA GLU A 701 14.61 4.46 6.12
C GLU A 701 14.24 4.21 7.57
N ASP A 702 15.25 3.83 8.36
CA ASP A 702 15.10 3.60 9.77
C ASP A 702 14.50 4.86 10.43
N VAL A 703 13.21 4.80 10.74
CA VAL A 703 12.46 5.88 11.42
C VAL A 703 12.40 5.60 12.92
N SER A 704 13.15 4.62 13.45
CA SER A 704 13.23 4.35 14.88
C SER A 704 13.63 5.60 15.69
N TYR A 705 14.43 6.50 15.11
CA TYR A 705 14.82 7.77 15.73
C TYR A 705 13.66 8.77 15.85
N THR A 706 12.71 8.79 14.92
CA THR A 706 11.45 9.56 15.06
C THR A 706 10.52 8.95 16.11
N PHE A 707 10.74 7.70 16.49
CA PHE A 707 10.08 7.04 17.62
C PHE A 707 10.85 7.17 18.93
N ALA A 708 12.06 7.77 19.00
CA ALA A 708 12.77 7.97 20.27
C ALA A 708 12.01 8.83 21.31
N PRO A 709 11.26 9.89 20.92
CA PRO A 709 10.35 10.59 21.82
C PRO A 709 9.14 9.73 22.21
N ALA A 710 8.61 8.95 21.26
CA ALA A 710 7.57 7.96 21.52
C ALA A 710 8.06 6.82 22.44
N LEU A 711 9.35 6.46 22.41
CA LEU A 711 10.01 5.46 23.26
C LEU A 711 10.22 5.97 24.68
N ARG A 712 10.48 7.27 24.88
CA ARG A 712 10.39 7.90 26.21
C ARG A 712 8.95 7.94 26.71
N GLY A 713 8.00 8.27 25.84
CA GLY A 713 6.57 8.27 26.13
C GLY A 713 6.05 6.87 26.50
N ILE A 714 6.48 5.83 25.79
CA ILE A 714 6.11 4.43 25.95
C ILE A 714 6.82 3.80 27.16
N ARG A 715 8.07 4.15 27.48
CA ARG A 715 8.72 3.74 28.74
C ARG A 715 8.06 4.39 29.97
N GLN A 716 7.52 5.60 29.81
CA GLN A 716 6.66 6.25 30.80
C GLN A 716 5.27 5.60 30.84
N PHE A 717 4.67 5.26 29.68
CA PHE A 717 3.40 4.55 29.54
C PHE A 717 3.46 3.12 30.10
N PHE A 718 4.60 2.43 30.00
CA PHE A 718 4.79 1.10 30.58
C PHE A 718 5.03 1.14 32.09
N LYS A 719 5.66 2.21 32.60
CA LYS A 719 5.59 2.54 34.04
C LYS A 719 4.13 2.76 34.46
N ASP A 720 3.33 3.46 33.65
CA ASP A 720 1.92 3.74 33.93
C ASP A 720 1.00 2.50 33.71
N ILE A 721 1.38 1.53 32.88
CA ILE A 721 0.67 0.25 32.68
C ILE A 721 0.92 -0.73 33.82
N GLU A 722 2.09 -0.70 34.48
CA GLU A 722 2.26 -1.36 35.78
C GLU A 722 1.28 -0.81 36.84
N TYR A 723 0.84 0.44 36.70
CA TYR A 723 -0.24 1.06 37.51
C TYR A 723 -1.67 0.77 36.99
N LEU A 724 -1.83 0.20 35.79
CA LEU A 724 -3.12 -0.17 35.17
C LEU A 724 -3.37 -1.68 35.11
N LYS A 725 -2.74 -2.46 36.01
CA LYS A 725 -3.35 -3.75 36.39
C LYS A 725 -4.75 -3.50 36.94
N HIS A 726 -5.66 -4.43 36.71
CA HIS A 726 -6.98 -4.45 37.33
C HIS A 726 -6.85 -4.38 38.85
N ARG A 727 -6.80 -3.17 39.41
CA ARG A 727 -6.61 -3.02 40.84
C ARG A 727 -7.83 -3.59 41.54
N THR A 728 -7.59 -4.49 42.47
CA THR A 728 -8.56 -4.87 43.48
C THR A 728 -8.92 -3.63 44.32
N LEU A 729 -10.02 -3.70 45.07
CA LEU A 729 -10.30 -2.66 46.07
C LEU A 729 -9.18 -2.64 47.11
N THR A 730 -8.82 -1.45 47.58
CA THR A 730 -8.01 -1.29 48.79
C THR A 730 -8.85 -1.57 50.04
N LYS A 731 -8.18 -1.89 51.15
CA LYS A 731 -8.81 -2.09 52.45
C LYS A 731 -9.74 -0.94 52.84
N ASP A 732 -9.32 0.30 52.64
CA ASP A 732 -10.11 1.46 53.04
C ASP A 732 -11.38 1.59 52.18
N GLU A 733 -11.29 1.31 50.87
CA GLU A 733 -12.45 1.27 49.98
C GLU A 733 -13.42 0.14 50.37
N VAL A 734 -12.90 -1.06 50.70
CA VAL A 734 -13.71 -2.17 51.24
C VAL A 734 -14.40 -1.73 52.54
N LEU A 735 -13.68 -1.10 53.46
CA LEU A 735 -14.21 -0.67 54.74
C LEU A 735 -15.28 0.43 54.59
N GLN A 736 -15.15 1.34 53.62
CA GLN A 736 -16.16 2.35 53.30
C GLN A 736 -17.45 1.74 52.74
N ILE A 737 -17.35 0.77 51.83
CA ILE A 737 -18.52 0.04 51.32
C ILE A 737 -19.25 -0.66 52.47
N VAL A 738 -18.48 -1.30 53.35
CA VAL A 738 -19.02 -2.04 54.50
C VAL A 738 -19.57 -1.10 55.57
N ASP A 739 -19.01 0.10 55.74
CA ASP A 739 -19.53 1.09 56.70
C ASP A 739 -20.88 1.69 56.33
N LYS A 740 -21.22 1.69 55.04
CA LYS A 740 -22.53 2.12 54.55
C LYS A 740 -23.65 1.10 54.80
N LEU A 741 -23.32 -0.14 55.13
CA LEU A 741 -24.32 -1.16 55.46
C LEU A 741 -24.98 -0.87 56.82
N PRO A 742 -26.25 -1.29 57.02
CA PRO A 742 -26.91 -1.17 58.31
C PRO A 742 -26.10 -1.84 59.42
N LYS A 743 -26.08 -1.23 60.60
CA LYS A 743 -25.42 -1.79 61.78
C LYS A 743 -26.34 -2.81 62.43
N ASN A 744 -25.78 -3.93 62.87
CA ASN A 744 -26.55 -4.87 63.68
C ASN A 744 -26.99 -4.21 65.00
N VAL A 745 -28.26 -4.37 65.36
CA VAL A 745 -28.86 -3.75 66.56
C VAL A 745 -28.20 -4.24 67.86
N ARG A 746 -27.76 -5.51 67.91
CA ARG A 746 -27.17 -6.15 69.09
C ARG A 746 -25.64 -6.00 69.17
N ASP A 747 -24.96 -5.89 68.03
CA ASP A 747 -23.51 -5.67 67.96
C ASP A 747 -23.17 -4.62 66.90
N LYS A 748 -23.03 -3.36 67.32
CA LYS A 748 -22.78 -2.20 66.43
C LYS A 748 -21.48 -2.32 65.61
N ARG A 749 -20.59 -3.27 65.96
CA ARG A 749 -19.36 -3.57 65.20
C ARG A 749 -19.63 -4.47 63.98
N ARG A 750 -20.80 -5.11 63.90
CA ARG A 750 -21.22 -5.94 62.77
C ARG A 750 -22.10 -5.16 61.81
N ARG A 751 -22.08 -5.60 60.57
CA ARG A 751 -22.93 -5.09 59.49
C ARG A 751 -23.88 -6.17 59.05
N ILE A 752 -25.04 -5.78 58.55
CA ILE A 752 -26.08 -6.70 58.10
C ILE A 752 -26.50 -6.41 56.66
N VAL A 753 -26.96 -7.45 55.97
CA VAL A 753 -27.65 -7.41 54.67
C VAL A 753 -28.96 -8.18 54.81
N GLU A 754 -29.96 -7.88 53.98
CA GLU A 754 -31.32 -8.37 54.19
C GLU A 754 -31.48 -9.86 53.86
N ASN A 755 -30.72 -10.35 52.88
CA ASN A 755 -30.85 -11.71 52.39
C ASN A 755 -29.54 -12.23 51.75
N LYS A 756 -29.56 -13.49 51.34
CA LYS A 756 -28.42 -14.16 50.70
C LYS A 756 -28.04 -13.55 49.35
N GLU A 757 -29.02 -13.11 48.56
CA GLU A 757 -28.75 -12.53 47.24
C GLU A 757 -27.92 -11.25 47.37
N GLU A 758 -28.23 -10.41 48.36
CA GLU A 758 -27.41 -9.23 48.68
C GLU A 758 -26.01 -9.59 49.17
N LEU A 759 -25.90 -10.64 50.00
CA LEU A 759 -24.61 -11.12 50.49
C LEU A 759 -23.72 -11.63 49.33
N ASP A 760 -24.30 -12.38 48.38
CA ASP A 760 -23.61 -12.90 47.20
C ASP A 760 -23.20 -11.78 46.23
N LYS A 761 -24.07 -10.79 46.02
CA LYS A 761 -23.75 -9.57 45.25
C LYS A 761 -22.62 -8.79 45.90
N LEU A 762 -22.66 -8.63 47.22
CA LEU A 762 -21.61 -7.95 47.97
C LEU A 762 -20.29 -8.70 47.92
N TRP A 763 -20.30 -10.03 48.04
CA TRP A 763 -19.10 -10.87 47.88
C TRP A 763 -18.44 -10.66 46.52
N LYS A 764 -19.21 -10.75 45.42
CA LYS A 764 -18.71 -10.50 44.05
C LYS A 764 -18.15 -9.08 43.91
N LYS A 765 -18.79 -8.10 44.53
CA LYS A 765 -18.36 -6.69 44.51
C LYS A 765 -17.03 -6.47 45.25
N LEU A 766 -16.89 -7.05 46.45
CA LEU A 766 -15.71 -6.87 47.30
C LEU A 766 -14.48 -7.62 46.79
N THR A 767 -14.68 -8.70 46.03
CA THR A 767 -13.63 -9.62 45.58
C THR A 767 -13.36 -9.55 44.08
N LYS A 768 -13.88 -8.53 43.38
CA LYS A 768 -13.65 -8.34 41.94
C LYS A 768 -12.15 -8.24 41.66
N ASN A 769 -11.67 -9.05 40.72
CA ASN A 769 -10.27 -9.14 40.27
C ASN A 769 -9.26 -9.65 41.31
N SER A 770 -9.72 -10.16 42.46
CA SER A 770 -8.85 -10.64 43.54
C SER A 770 -8.30 -12.06 43.30
N GLU A 771 -7.14 -12.36 43.89
CA GLU A 771 -6.51 -13.68 43.86
C GLU A 771 -7.33 -14.67 44.69
N GLU A 772 -7.69 -15.82 44.09
CA GLU A 772 -8.34 -16.94 44.78
C GLU A 772 -7.30 -17.75 45.57
N LEU A 773 -7.49 -17.82 46.89
CA LEU A 773 -6.66 -18.64 47.77
C LEU A 773 -7.31 -20.01 48.01
N GLU A 774 -6.51 -21.02 48.32
CA GLU A 774 -7.01 -22.35 48.70
C GLU A 774 -8.08 -22.27 49.80
N ASN A 775 -9.20 -22.93 49.57
CA ASN A 775 -10.32 -22.96 50.51
C ASN A 775 -9.88 -23.63 51.82
N LYS A 776 -10.19 -22.98 52.94
CA LYS A 776 -9.99 -23.59 54.26
C LYS A 776 -11.27 -24.27 54.72
N VAL A 777 -11.15 -25.30 55.56
CA VAL A 777 -12.30 -25.91 56.21
C VAL A 777 -12.44 -25.31 57.62
N ASP A 778 -13.66 -24.88 57.96
CA ASP A 778 -13.95 -24.44 59.31
C ASP A 778 -13.79 -25.61 60.28
N LYS A 779 -12.81 -25.52 61.20
CA LYS A 779 -12.47 -26.58 62.15
C LYS A 779 -13.62 -26.98 63.10
N LYS A 780 -14.65 -26.15 63.23
CA LYS A 780 -15.76 -26.34 64.16
C LYS A 780 -17.02 -26.88 63.46
N TYR A 781 -17.27 -26.49 62.22
CA TYR A 781 -18.50 -26.84 61.49
C TYR A 781 -18.26 -27.71 60.23
N GLY A 782 -17.01 -27.95 59.84
CA GLY A 782 -16.66 -28.79 58.69
C GLY A 782 -17.01 -28.18 57.32
N GLN A 783 -17.40 -26.90 57.27
CA GLN A 783 -17.85 -26.21 56.06
C GLN A 783 -16.71 -25.44 55.38
N PRO A 784 -16.75 -25.25 54.05
CA PRO A 784 -15.73 -24.51 53.32
C PRO A 784 -15.76 -23.01 53.65
N ILE A 785 -14.57 -22.44 53.73
CA ILE A 785 -14.27 -21.01 53.84
C ILE A 785 -13.58 -20.60 52.55
N TYR A 786 -14.27 -19.82 51.72
CA TYR A 786 -13.69 -19.28 50.51
C TYR A 786 -12.87 -18.05 50.84
N MET A 787 -11.69 -17.93 50.25
CA MET A 787 -10.77 -16.84 50.55
C MET A 787 -10.35 -16.13 49.27
N ARG A 788 -10.26 -14.81 49.38
CA ARG A 788 -9.86 -13.91 48.31
C ARG A 788 -8.85 -12.91 48.85
N LYS A 789 -7.79 -12.65 48.08
CA LYS A 789 -6.69 -11.78 48.46
C LYS A 789 -6.61 -10.58 47.51
N LEU A 790 -6.65 -9.40 48.09
CA LEU A 790 -6.53 -8.12 47.39
C LEU A 790 -5.04 -7.79 47.16
N ASP A 791 -4.76 -6.86 46.24
CA ASP A 791 -3.42 -6.40 45.88
C ASP A 791 -2.67 -5.79 47.06
N ASP A 792 -3.40 -5.13 47.98
CA ASP A 792 -2.87 -4.57 49.22
C ASP A 792 -2.64 -5.61 50.34
N GLN A 793 -2.72 -6.90 50.00
CA GLN A 793 -2.59 -8.07 50.88
C GLN A 793 -3.77 -8.26 51.86
N THR A 794 -4.87 -7.52 51.72
CA THR A 794 -6.09 -7.74 52.52
C THR A 794 -6.75 -9.07 52.16
N ILE A 795 -7.18 -9.84 53.16
CA ILE A 795 -7.86 -11.13 52.97
C ILE A 795 -9.34 -10.98 53.31
N ILE A 796 -10.20 -11.31 52.35
CA ILE A 796 -11.65 -11.40 52.54
C ILE A 796 -12.05 -12.88 52.55
N GLN A 797 -12.86 -13.27 53.53
CA GLN A 797 -13.31 -14.64 53.73
C GLN A 797 -14.82 -14.73 53.63
N TYR A 798 -15.31 -15.73 52.91
CA TYR A 798 -16.72 -16.11 52.88
C TYR A 798 -16.91 -17.40 53.66
N LYS A 799 -17.72 -17.37 54.72
CA LYS A 799 -18.02 -18.54 55.55
C LYS A 799 -19.47 -18.95 55.38
N LYS A 800 -19.71 -20.24 55.12
CA LYS A 800 -21.08 -20.78 55.05
C LYS A 800 -21.77 -20.91 56.42
N THR A 801 -21.00 -20.92 57.51
CA THR A 801 -21.53 -21.04 58.87
C THR A 801 -20.77 -20.13 59.83
N SER A 802 -21.50 -19.54 60.79
CA SER A 802 -20.93 -18.67 61.84
C SER A 802 -21.53 -18.95 63.22
N LYS A 803 -20.89 -18.45 64.28
CA LYS A 803 -21.33 -18.62 65.68
C LYS A 803 -22.75 -18.07 65.95
N SER A 804 -23.24 -17.15 65.12
CA SER A 804 -24.58 -16.54 65.23
C SER A 804 -25.61 -17.14 64.26
N GLY A 805 -25.25 -18.18 63.51
CA GLY A 805 -26.07 -18.78 62.45
C GLY A 805 -26.00 -17.98 61.14
N GLY A 806 -25.97 -18.69 60.00
CA GLY A 806 -25.98 -18.09 58.65
C GLY A 806 -24.60 -17.85 58.03
N GLU A 807 -24.63 -17.51 56.73
CA GLU A 807 -23.47 -17.20 55.88
C GLU A 807 -22.93 -15.79 56.18
N THR A 808 -21.61 -15.61 56.09
CA THR A 808 -20.95 -14.36 56.51
C THR A 808 -19.74 -14.00 55.67
N ILE A 809 -19.49 -12.70 55.52
CA ILE A 809 -18.24 -12.18 54.95
C ILE A 809 -17.40 -11.56 56.08
N GLU A 810 -16.13 -11.98 56.19
CA GLU A 810 -15.15 -11.45 57.14
C GLU A 810 -13.99 -10.77 56.40
N ILE A 811 -13.55 -9.61 56.89
CA ILE A 811 -12.41 -8.87 56.34
C ILE A 811 -11.28 -8.89 57.39
N ASN A 812 -10.20 -9.60 57.11
CA ASN A 812 -9.07 -9.82 58.02
C ASN A 812 -7.88 -8.91 57.69
N SER A 813 -7.16 -8.44 58.73
CA SER A 813 -5.90 -7.70 58.59
C SER A 813 -4.75 -8.42 59.32
N ASN A 814 -3.53 -8.35 58.77
CA ASN A 814 -2.32 -8.96 59.35
C ASN A 814 -1.79 -8.28 60.65
N LYS A 815 -2.61 -7.54 61.41
CA LYS A 815 -2.28 -6.93 62.72
C LYS A 815 -3.47 -7.08 63.71
N PRO A 816 -3.25 -7.05 65.05
CA PRO A 816 -4.11 -7.76 66.00
C PRO A 816 -5.51 -7.14 66.17
N ARG A 817 -6.54 -7.99 65.95
CA ARG A 817 -7.93 -8.03 66.47
C ARG A 817 -8.81 -6.75 66.56
N GLY A 818 -8.32 -5.55 66.25
CA GLY A 818 -9.09 -4.30 66.37
C GLY A 818 -9.94 -3.90 65.15
N ASN A 819 -9.62 -4.40 63.95
CA ASN A 819 -10.20 -3.93 62.68
C ASN A 819 -10.91 -5.02 61.87
N LEU A 820 -11.49 -6.02 62.55
CA LEU A 820 -12.21 -7.12 61.90
C LEU A 820 -13.67 -6.71 61.72
N LYS A 821 -14.11 -6.48 60.47
CA LYS A 821 -15.53 -6.25 60.16
C LYS A 821 -16.14 -7.54 59.64
N THR A 822 -17.29 -7.89 60.21
CA THR A 822 -18.07 -9.07 59.82
C THR A 822 -19.45 -8.63 59.34
N ILE A 823 -19.87 -9.16 58.19
CA ILE A 823 -21.16 -8.91 57.56
C ILE A 823 -21.98 -10.19 57.64
N HIS A 824 -23.20 -10.08 58.16
CA HIS A 824 -24.15 -11.19 58.33
C HIS A 824 -25.43 -10.94 57.55
N ILE A 825 -26.17 -12.00 57.24
CA ILE A 825 -27.59 -11.88 56.86
C ILE A 825 -28.39 -11.55 58.12
N GLU A 826 -29.32 -10.60 58.04
CA GLU A 826 -30.25 -10.30 59.12
C GLU A 826 -31.19 -11.49 59.34
N ASN A 827 -30.94 -12.28 60.37
CA ASN A 827 -31.88 -13.32 60.78
C ASN A 827 -33.06 -12.64 61.48
N GLY A 828 -34.19 -12.58 60.78
CA GLY A 828 -35.47 -12.15 61.33
C GLY A 828 -35.89 -13.03 62.51
N ILE A 829 -35.43 -12.71 63.71
CA ILE A 829 -36.06 -13.13 64.96
C ILE A 829 -36.90 -11.94 65.40
N LYS A 830 -38.21 -12.10 65.25
CA LYS A 830 -39.25 -11.22 65.80
C LYS A 830 -38.88 -10.75 67.19
N ASN A 831 -39.13 -9.48 67.47
CA ASN A 831 -39.32 -8.99 68.82
C ASN A 831 -40.33 -9.90 69.54
N GLU A 832 -39.85 -10.69 70.50
CA GLU A 832 -40.66 -11.08 71.65
C GLU A 832 -40.03 -10.38 72.86
N ILE A 833 -40.95 -9.83 73.66
CA ILE A 833 -40.82 -8.78 74.68
C ILE A 833 -39.76 -9.10 75.75
#